data_AF-A0A2N2SV32-F1
#
_entry.id   AF-A0A2N2SV32-F1
#
_cell.length_a   1.000
_cell.length_b   1.000
_cell.length_c   1.000
_cell.angle_alpha   90.00
_cell.angle_beta   90.00
_cell.angle_gamma   90.00
#
_symmetry.space_group_name_H-M   'P 1'
#
loop_
_entity.id
_entity.type
_entity.pdbx_description
1 polymer ?
#
loop_
_entity_poly.entity_id
_entity_poly.type
_entity_poly.pdbx_seq_one_letter_code
_entity_poly.pdbx_strand_id
1 'polypeptide(L)'
;LSVQAQGSIIGGMLYAETGKVTLTADAIKPYVIVTRNGNGDLVDNNFYTTVAIGNSSVDVVGRQDVELGNVYNPLWANTNWLYNGTYTTGAKATSGLVTVTGNYSVRLGTFGERSALDVVSLAGNVGLNAQDTVYGVMDSETHRLMPAQVKVAALNGDIGGSVVQVPGQSGQLDLLAQGTIGLSSSIQQLDLAERYLPSVRNPVLGNGLLGETGFVLLSALQSGAALEKHTGQNWHLNDTEPSRLVALTGDVVDRRLYRGADEAHLFNEAVLIEAGGDVENMSLDIQHNHADDVSVIKAGGDIRYDYQTVTDPKNLPTPVTDPLKGIQVGGGGSLRVQAKGTIDLADTQGIVTRGNLDNPYLPEGGAHILAIAGGVPDYQGLYRELASARSDLVNLIDPDKSYSAAELGRNAGLQAIHQKIIDGKAVSDAEVLDVFYAKLTEYGRAAQNRGDSSQYDKGRTLAAALFPDANVGKGDILLSMSQIKTEQEGNIQLLVPGGGTVVGVAAPSLSKAASDQGIFTINGGDILAYVADDFLVNQSRVFTLDGGNIMIWADRGNIDAGSGAKTVNSTPPPVLVVRNGQIVLDTANSVSGSGIGVLASRDDTPASDMDLFAPEGAIDAGDAGLRSTGNITLGARVILNASNIQAAGAVTGAPAAAATAAPVAAVTSPTNSENQALEDAAPAAGRRDGSGGMLTVEVLDGGPETVPDCSSGKVEDGKCKPRTTG
;
A
#
# COMPACT_ATOMS: atom_id res chain seq x y z
N LEU A 1 -42.47 -6.39 -5.52
CA LEU A 1 -42.53 -7.54 -6.45
C LEU A 1 -42.01 -8.77 -5.73
N SER A 2 -42.69 -9.92 -5.78
CA SER A 2 -42.20 -11.15 -5.15
C SER A 2 -42.38 -12.34 -6.08
N VAL A 3 -41.33 -13.16 -6.23
CA VAL A 3 -41.32 -14.41 -6.99
C VAL A 3 -40.93 -15.53 -6.03
N GLN A 4 -41.79 -16.53 -5.92
CA GLN A 4 -41.54 -17.72 -5.09
C GLN A 4 -41.67 -18.96 -5.98
N ALA A 5 -40.58 -19.71 -6.12
CA ALA A 5 -40.53 -20.95 -6.86
C ALA A 5 -40.16 -22.10 -5.92
N GLN A 6 -40.90 -23.21 -5.98
CA GLN A 6 -40.49 -24.43 -5.27
C GLN A 6 -39.32 -25.15 -5.95
N GLY A 7 -39.11 -24.89 -7.25
CA GLY A 7 -37.96 -25.35 -8.03
C GLY A 7 -37.03 -24.19 -8.35
N SER A 8 -36.39 -24.23 -9.52
CA SER A 8 -35.47 -23.17 -9.94
C SER A 8 -36.16 -21.98 -10.61
N ILE A 9 -35.60 -20.78 -10.40
CA ILE A 9 -35.80 -19.64 -11.32
C ILE A 9 -34.73 -19.75 -12.41
N ILE A 10 -35.13 -19.68 -13.67
CA ILE A 10 -34.23 -19.85 -14.83
C ILE A 10 -34.29 -18.58 -15.69
N GLY A 11 -33.26 -17.74 -15.59
CA GLY A 11 -33.19 -16.45 -16.30
C GLY A 11 -34.31 -15.46 -15.92
N GLY A 12 -34.52 -14.44 -16.76
CA GLY A 12 -35.63 -13.47 -16.62
C GLY A 12 -35.18 -12.06 -16.21
N MET A 13 -36.04 -11.07 -16.48
CA MET A 13 -35.84 -9.67 -16.08
C MET A 13 -36.97 -9.24 -15.16
N LEU A 14 -36.60 -8.70 -14.00
CA LEU A 14 -37.53 -8.08 -13.06
C LEU A 14 -37.22 -6.59 -12.98
N TYR A 15 -38.25 -5.77 -12.77
CA TYR A 15 -38.08 -4.33 -12.58
C TYR A 15 -38.93 -3.83 -11.41
N ALA A 16 -38.32 -3.01 -10.55
CA ALA A 16 -39.03 -2.25 -9.52
C ALA A 16 -38.39 -0.86 -9.34
N GLU A 17 -39.17 0.19 -9.61
CA GLU A 17 -38.69 1.56 -9.43
C GLU A 17 -38.61 1.94 -7.93
N THR A 18 -39.64 1.59 -7.17
CA THR A 18 -39.70 1.78 -5.70
C THR A 18 -40.20 0.52 -5.01
N GLY A 19 -39.87 0.37 -3.72
CA GLY A 19 -40.33 -0.73 -2.88
C GLY A 19 -39.27 -1.82 -2.70
N LYS A 20 -39.65 -3.07 -2.95
CA LYS A 20 -38.83 -4.26 -2.69
C LYS A 20 -39.07 -5.35 -3.73
N VAL A 21 -38.00 -5.99 -4.20
CA VAL A 21 -38.02 -7.21 -5.01
C VAL A 21 -37.60 -8.37 -4.11
N THR A 22 -38.33 -9.47 -4.12
CA THR A 22 -37.95 -10.68 -3.37
C THR A 22 -37.99 -11.89 -4.27
N LEU A 23 -36.88 -12.62 -4.37
CA LEU A 23 -36.74 -13.87 -5.10
C LEU A 23 -36.49 -14.99 -4.09
N THR A 24 -37.34 -16.01 -4.07
CA THR A 24 -37.13 -17.21 -3.26
C THR A 24 -37.29 -18.43 -4.12
N ALA A 25 -36.24 -19.26 -4.20
CA ALA A 25 -36.21 -20.43 -5.07
C ALA A 25 -35.42 -21.59 -4.45
N ASP A 26 -35.56 -22.79 -5.01
CA ASP A 26 -34.65 -23.89 -4.70
C ASP A 26 -33.24 -23.56 -5.24
N ALA A 27 -33.14 -23.11 -6.49
CA ALA A 27 -31.92 -22.57 -7.08
C ALA A 27 -32.24 -21.41 -8.05
N ILE A 28 -31.27 -20.55 -8.34
CA ILE A 28 -31.38 -19.55 -9.42
C ILE A 28 -30.28 -19.86 -10.42
N LYS A 29 -30.67 -20.11 -11.67
CA LYS A 29 -29.76 -20.60 -12.72
C LYS A 29 -29.87 -19.77 -13.99
N PRO A 30 -28.80 -19.64 -14.78
CA PRO A 30 -28.92 -19.06 -16.11
C PRO A 30 -29.77 -19.93 -17.01
N TYR A 31 -30.47 -19.29 -17.94
CA TYR A 31 -30.93 -19.95 -19.15
C TYR A 31 -29.75 -20.04 -20.13
N VAL A 32 -29.35 -21.24 -20.54
CA VAL A 32 -28.15 -21.46 -21.37
C VAL A 32 -28.55 -21.72 -22.83
N ILE A 33 -27.98 -20.95 -23.76
CA ILE A 33 -28.08 -21.21 -25.21
C ILE A 33 -26.69 -21.57 -25.75
N VAL A 34 -26.53 -22.81 -26.18
CA VAL A 34 -25.31 -23.27 -26.83
C VAL A 34 -25.32 -22.84 -28.29
N THR A 35 -24.33 -22.05 -28.69
CA THR A 35 -24.12 -21.61 -30.08
C THR A 35 -22.76 -22.08 -30.58
N ARG A 36 -22.49 -21.89 -31.87
CA ARG A 36 -21.19 -22.19 -32.46
C ARG A 36 -20.50 -20.87 -32.83
N ASN A 37 -19.29 -20.62 -32.33
CA ASN A 37 -18.54 -19.40 -32.66
C ASN A 37 -18.05 -19.43 -34.12
N GLY A 38 -17.43 -18.33 -34.58
CA GLY A 38 -16.87 -18.23 -35.93
C GLY A 38 -15.78 -19.27 -36.26
N ASN A 39 -15.19 -19.90 -35.24
CA ASN A 39 -14.16 -20.94 -35.38
C ASN A 39 -14.73 -22.36 -35.36
N GLY A 40 -16.04 -22.52 -35.15
CA GLY A 40 -16.71 -23.81 -35.10
C GLY A 40 -16.80 -24.43 -33.69
N ASP A 41 -16.29 -23.77 -32.66
CA ASP A 41 -16.36 -24.22 -31.26
C ASP A 41 -17.74 -23.95 -30.67
N LEU A 42 -18.18 -24.82 -29.75
CA LEU A 42 -19.40 -24.59 -28.98
C LEU A 42 -19.15 -23.53 -27.90
N VAL A 43 -20.06 -22.56 -27.79
CA VAL A 43 -20.02 -21.48 -26.80
C VAL A 43 -21.37 -21.39 -26.10
N ASP A 44 -21.34 -21.42 -24.77
CA ASP A 44 -22.50 -21.26 -23.92
C ASP A 44 -22.82 -19.77 -23.72
N ASN A 45 -24.00 -19.35 -24.16
CA ASN A 45 -24.53 -18.01 -23.87
C ASN A 45 -25.47 -18.10 -22.67
N ASN A 46 -25.01 -17.60 -21.53
CA ASN A 46 -25.76 -17.63 -20.27
C ASN A 46 -26.61 -16.37 -20.13
N PHE A 47 -27.93 -16.54 -20.01
CA PHE A 47 -28.89 -15.50 -19.71
C PHE A 47 -29.29 -15.63 -18.24
N TYR A 48 -28.62 -14.86 -17.39
CA TYR A 48 -28.86 -14.84 -15.95
C TYR A 48 -30.16 -14.12 -15.58
N THR A 49 -30.65 -14.37 -14.37
CA THR A 49 -31.76 -13.57 -13.81
C THR A 49 -31.25 -12.18 -13.48
N THR A 50 -31.83 -11.15 -14.11
CA THR A 50 -31.46 -9.75 -13.98
C THR A 50 -32.55 -8.97 -13.25
N VAL A 51 -32.16 -8.09 -12.33
CA VAL A 51 -33.07 -7.27 -11.53
C VAL A 51 -32.76 -5.79 -11.72
N ALA A 52 -33.57 -5.10 -12.52
CA ALA A 52 -33.47 -3.66 -12.69
C ALA A 52 -34.19 -2.95 -11.52
N ILE A 53 -33.53 -1.98 -10.86
CA ILE A 53 -34.13 -1.25 -9.74
C ILE A 53 -33.86 0.25 -9.75
N GLY A 54 -34.79 1.02 -9.20
CA GLY A 54 -34.58 2.41 -8.79
C GLY A 54 -34.23 2.50 -7.30
N ASN A 55 -34.98 3.30 -6.55
CA ASN A 55 -34.87 3.43 -5.09
C ASN A 55 -35.60 2.28 -4.37
N SER A 56 -35.10 1.05 -4.58
CA SER A 56 -35.70 -0.21 -4.10
C SER A 56 -34.65 -1.19 -3.60
N SER A 57 -35.03 -2.11 -2.71
CA SER A 57 -34.16 -3.20 -2.29
C SER A 57 -34.47 -4.51 -3.02
N VAL A 58 -33.46 -5.37 -3.17
CA VAL A 58 -33.57 -6.71 -3.75
C VAL A 58 -33.12 -7.74 -2.72
N ASP A 59 -34.00 -8.66 -2.38
CA ASP A 59 -33.69 -9.79 -1.50
C ASP A 59 -33.75 -11.09 -2.30
N VAL A 60 -32.70 -11.88 -2.26
CA VAL A 60 -32.59 -13.15 -2.97
C VAL A 60 -32.26 -14.25 -1.98
N VAL A 61 -33.07 -15.31 -1.98
CA VAL A 61 -32.85 -16.50 -1.16
C VAL A 61 -32.92 -17.75 -2.03
N GLY A 62 -31.79 -18.43 -2.16
CA GLY A 62 -31.67 -19.76 -2.78
C GLY A 62 -31.44 -20.83 -1.72
N ARG A 63 -32.11 -21.99 -1.85
CA ARG A 63 -31.76 -23.16 -1.02
C ARG A 63 -30.45 -23.81 -1.46
N GLN A 64 -30.14 -23.72 -2.75
CA GLN A 64 -28.96 -24.17 -3.47
C GLN A 64 -28.35 -22.96 -4.22
N ASP A 65 -27.55 -23.22 -5.26
CA ASP A 65 -26.85 -22.21 -6.05
C ASP A 65 -27.72 -21.02 -6.47
N VAL A 66 -27.14 -19.83 -6.36
CA VAL A 66 -27.70 -18.56 -6.84
C VAL A 66 -26.75 -17.94 -7.87
N GLU A 67 -27.07 -18.12 -9.16
CA GLU A 67 -26.35 -17.49 -10.27
C GLU A 67 -27.11 -16.24 -10.73
N LEU A 68 -26.76 -15.09 -10.15
CA LEU A 68 -27.43 -13.81 -10.38
C LEU A 68 -26.73 -13.02 -11.50
N GLY A 69 -27.52 -12.37 -12.35
CA GLY A 69 -27.03 -11.46 -13.37
C GLY A 69 -26.90 -10.03 -12.83
N ASN A 70 -27.24 -9.07 -13.67
CA ASN A 70 -27.17 -7.65 -13.33
C ASN A 70 -28.20 -7.27 -12.27
N VAL A 71 -27.79 -6.46 -11.29
CA VAL A 71 -28.67 -5.67 -10.43
C VAL A 71 -28.30 -4.22 -10.63
N TYR A 72 -29.11 -3.47 -11.39
CA TYR A 72 -28.66 -2.20 -11.97
C TYR A 72 -29.79 -1.17 -12.09
N ASN A 73 -29.44 0.10 -12.27
CA ASN A 73 -30.42 1.15 -12.58
C ASN A 73 -30.72 1.18 -14.09
N PRO A 74 -31.94 0.86 -14.54
CA PRO A 74 -32.26 0.81 -15.96
C PRO A 74 -32.33 2.20 -16.62
N LEU A 75 -32.51 3.27 -15.84
CA LEU A 75 -32.56 4.65 -16.34
C LEU A 75 -31.17 5.22 -16.60
N TRP A 76 -30.13 4.59 -16.04
CA TRP A 76 -28.75 4.90 -16.35
C TRP A 76 -28.36 4.43 -17.73
N ALA A 77 -28.95 3.37 -18.27
CA ALA A 77 -28.58 2.78 -19.55
C ALA A 77 -28.87 3.70 -20.75
N ASN A 78 -28.07 3.56 -21.83
CA ASN A 78 -28.30 4.31 -23.06
C ASN A 78 -29.67 3.98 -23.69
N THR A 79 -30.52 5.00 -23.84
CA THR A 79 -31.88 4.87 -24.38
C THR A 79 -31.95 4.65 -25.90
N ASN A 80 -30.82 4.62 -26.62
CA ASN A 80 -30.77 4.51 -28.08
C ASN A 80 -31.50 3.30 -28.68
N TRP A 81 -31.73 2.22 -27.91
CA TRP A 81 -32.38 1.01 -28.41
C TRP A 81 -33.84 0.81 -27.96
N LEU A 82 -34.23 1.36 -26.80
CA LEU A 82 -35.64 1.38 -26.36
C LEU A 82 -36.53 2.20 -27.29
N TYR A 83 -35.91 3.12 -28.04
CA TYR A 83 -36.56 3.94 -29.05
C TYR A 83 -35.83 3.77 -30.39
N ASN A 84 -36.27 2.77 -31.17
CA ASN A 84 -36.01 2.67 -32.60
C ASN A 84 -36.09 4.08 -33.24
N GLY A 85 -35.16 4.43 -34.14
CA GLY A 85 -34.73 5.79 -34.54
C GLY A 85 -35.77 6.80 -35.05
N THR A 86 -37.05 6.56 -34.82
CA THR A 86 -38.20 7.44 -35.07
C THR A 86 -38.55 8.36 -33.89
N TYR A 87 -38.08 8.06 -32.66
CA TYR A 87 -38.40 8.86 -31.45
C TYR A 87 -37.17 9.48 -30.75
N THR A 88 -35.94 9.09 -31.12
CA THR A 88 -34.68 9.72 -30.63
C THR A 88 -34.28 10.95 -31.44
N THR A 89 -35.04 11.31 -32.48
CA THR A 89 -35.05 12.70 -32.94
C THR A 89 -35.67 13.54 -31.84
N GLY A 90 -34.85 14.02 -30.91
CA GLY A 90 -35.21 15.18 -30.10
C GLY A 90 -35.84 16.22 -31.02
N ALA A 91 -36.88 16.91 -30.55
CA ALA A 91 -37.50 17.99 -31.32
C ALA A 91 -36.39 18.87 -31.92
N LYS A 92 -36.40 19.06 -33.24
CA LYS A 92 -35.46 19.96 -33.90
C LYS A 92 -35.61 21.34 -33.25
N ALA A 93 -34.61 21.77 -32.48
CA ALA A 93 -34.57 23.13 -31.97
C ALA A 93 -34.18 24.04 -33.15
N THR A 94 -35.19 24.54 -33.85
CA THR A 94 -34.98 25.48 -34.96
C THR A 94 -34.77 26.87 -34.36
N SER A 95 -33.51 27.25 -34.17
CA SER A 95 -33.14 28.67 -34.14
C SER A 95 -33.20 29.17 -35.58
N GLY A 96 -33.87 30.29 -35.85
CA GLY A 96 -34.18 30.80 -37.20
C GLY A 96 -32.99 31.07 -38.13
N LEU A 97 -31.76 30.76 -37.72
CA LEU A 97 -30.54 30.88 -38.52
C LEU A 97 -29.70 29.59 -38.60
N VAL A 98 -29.95 28.57 -37.76
CA VAL A 98 -29.22 27.28 -37.77
C VAL A 98 -30.13 26.14 -37.30
N THR A 99 -30.29 25.11 -38.15
CA THR A 99 -30.86 23.83 -37.71
C THR A 99 -29.75 23.02 -37.05
N VAL A 100 -29.71 22.99 -35.72
CA VAL A 100 -28.82 22.08 -35.00
C VAL A 100 -29.52 20.73 -34.91
N THR A 101 -28.95 19.70 -35.54
CA THR A 101 -29.40 18.31 -35.38
C THR A 101 -28.53 17.69 -34.31
N GLY A 102 -29.06 17.54 -33.09
CA GLY A 102 -28.38 16.88 -31.98
C GLY A 102 -29.27 15.79 -31.40
N ASN A 103 -28.74 14.58 -31.28
CA ASN A 103 -29.37 13.52 -30.49
C ASN A 103 -29.10 13.83 -29.02
N TYR A 104 -30.07 14.44 -28.32
CA TYR A 104 -29.97 14.62 -26.87
C TYR A 104 -30.41 13.33 -26.19
N SER A 105 -29.51 12.35 -26.06
CA SER A 105 -29.71 11.28 -25.08
C SER A 105 -29.41 11.84 -23.70
N VAL A 106 -30.31 11.61 -22.75
CA VAL A 106 -30.14 12.01 -21.35
C VAL A 106 -30.23 10.76 -20.50
N ARG A 107 -29.26 10.57 -19.61
CA ARG A 107 -29.28 9.54 -18.57
C ARG A 107 -29.88 10.16 -17.31
N LEU A 108 -30.79 9.44 -16.68
CA LEU A 108 -31.44 9.81 -15.42
C LEU A 108 -31.19 8.69 -14.42
N GLY A 109 -31.07 8.99 -13.14
CA GLY A 109 -30.91 7.96 -12.11
C GLY A 109 -31.87 8.07 -10.97
N THR A 110 -32.16 6.91 -10.38
CA THR A 110 -33.10 6.79 -9.28
C THR A 110 -32.58 5.90 -8.15
N PHE A 111 -31.31 5.52 -8.19
CA PHE A 111 -30.68 4.98 -6.98
C PHE A 111 -30.79 6.00 -5.84
N GLY A 112 -30.98 5.49 -4.62
CA GLY A 112 -31.09 6.27 -3.40
C GLY A 112 -30.79 5.41 -2.18
N GLU A 113 -31.06 5.93 -0.99
CA GLU A 113 -30.71 5.27 0.29
C GLU A 113 -31.33 3.87 0.49
N ARG A 114 -32.39 3.52 -0.25
CA ARG A 114 -33.02 2.18 -0.19
C ARG A 114 -32.51 1.22 -1.25
N SER A 115 -31.68 1.69 -2.17
CA SER A 115 -31.11 0.87 -3.24
C SER A 115 -30.10 -0.09 -2.63
N ALA A 116 -30.47 -1.37 -2.57
CA ALA A 116 -29.68 -2.41 -1.92
C ALA A 116 -29.88 -3.77 -2.58
N LEU A 117 -28.87 -4.62 -2.46
CA LEU A 117 -28.90 -6.04 -2.86
C LEU A 117 -28.50 -6.90 -1.66
N ASP A 118 -29.38 -7.81 -1.25
CA ASP A 118 -29.14 -8.84 -0.26
C ASP A 118 -29.32 -10.22 -0.91
N VAL A 119 -28.29 -11.06 -0.88
CA VAL A 119 -28.31 -12.42 -1.46
C VAL A 119 -27.89 -13.44 -0.41
N VAL A 120 -28.66 -14.51 -0.27
CA VAL A 120 -28.33 -15.64 0.59
C VAL A 120 -28.52 -16.95 -0.18
N SER A 121 -27.46 -17.75 -0.25
CA SER A 121 -27.53 -19.17 -0.61
C SER A 121 -27.35 -20.02 0.65
N LEU A 122 -28.31 -20.90 0.94
CA LEU A 122 -28.30 -21.70 2.17
C LEU A 122 -27.35 -22.89 2.10
N ALA A 123 -27.30 -23.59 0.97
CA ALA A 123 -26.55 -24.84 0.82
C ALA A 123 -25.73 -24.94 -0.49
N GLY A 124 -25.62 -23.84 -1.24
CA GLY A 124 -24.88 -23.82 -2.50
C GLY A 124 -24.03 -22.56 -2.66
N ASN A 125 -23.59 -22.32 -3.88
CA ASN A 125 -22.71 -21.19 -4.22
C ASN A 125 -23.52 -19.93 -4.53
N VAL A 126 -22.83 -18.78 -4.57
CA VAL A 126 -23.36 -17.55 -5.18
C VAL A 126 -22.43 -17.08 -6.28
N GLY A 127 -22.95 -16.96 -7.50
CA GLY A 127 -22.27 -16.36 -8.64
C GLY A 127 -22.86 -14.99 -8.97
N LEU A 128 -22.02 -13.95 -8.95
CA LEU A 128 -22.35 -12.58 -9.34
C LEU A 128 -21.88 -12.33 -10.78
N ASN A 129 -22.75 -12.59 -11.74
CA ASN A 129 -22.43 -12.66 -13.16
C ASN A 129 -22.98 -11.46 -13.93
N ALA A 130 -22.71 -10.24 -13.45
CA ALA A 130 -23.13 -9.03 -14.15
C ALA A 130 -22.46 -8.93 -15.53
N GLN A 131 -23.24 -8.60 -16.57
CA GLN A 131 -22.79 -8.53 -17.96
C GLN A 131 -22.94 -7.12 -18.55
N ASP A 132 -22.09 -6.75 -19.51
CA ASP A 132 -22.23 -5.48 -20.25
C ASP A 132 -23.44 -5.47 -21.16
N THR A 133 -23.86 -6.65 -21.63
CA THR A 133 -25.01 -6.80 -22.49
C THR A 133 -26.20 -7.34 -21.70
N VAL A 134 -27.20 -6.50 -21.51
CA VAL A 134 -28.46 -6.88 -20.86
C VAL A 134 -29.55 -6.91 -21.92
N TYR A 135 -30.13 -8.09 -22.17
CA TYR A 135 -31.21 -8.29 -23.14
C TYR A 135 -30.92 -7.72 -24.56
N GLY A 136 -29.68 -7.85 -25.01
CA GLY A 136 -29.24 -7.40 -26.34
C GLY A 136 -28.82 -5.92 -26.40
N VAL A 137 -28.89 -5.19 -25.28
CA VAL A 137 -28.39 -3.81 -25.16
C VAL A 137 -27.03 -3.84 -24.51
N MET A 138 -26.02 -3.34 -25.21
CA MET A 138 -24.65 -3.21 -24.70
C MET A 138 -24.46 -1.85 -24.03
N ASP A 139 -24.00 -1.84 -22.78
CA ASP A 139 -23.58 -0.65 -22.05
C ASP A 139 -22.56 -1.05 -20.96
N SER A 140 -21.27 -0.93 -21.27
CA SER A 140 -20.16 -1.30 -20.37
C SER A 140 -19.93 -0.30 -19.24
N GLU A 141 -20.60 0.85 -19.27
CA GLU A 141 -20.42 1.95 -18.31
C GLU A 141 -21.47 1.92 -17.19
N THR A 142 -22.60 1.25 -17.39
CA THR A 142 -23.71 1.33 -16.43
C THR A 142 -24.37 0.00 -16.10
N HIS A 143 -24.36 -1.00 -16.99
CA HIS A 143 -25.10 -2.24 -16.73
C HIS A 143 -24.53 -3.05 -15.57
N ARG A 144 -23.22 -3.00 -15.34
CA ARG A 144 -22.58 -3.71 -14.22
C ARG A 144 -22.70 -2.97 -12.87
N LEU A 145 -23.18 -1.73 -12.86
CA LEU A 145 -23.24 -0.91 -11.64
C LEU A 145 -24.38 -1.34 -10.72
N MET A 146 -23.97 -1.94 -9.61
CA MET A 146 -24.81 -2.32 -8.48
C MET A 146 -25.05 -1.13 -7.55
N PRO A 147 -26.12 -1.17 -6.74
CA PRO A 147 -26.33 -0.20 -5.67
C PRO A 147 -25.15 -0.12 -4.70
N ALA A 148 -25.09 0.97 -3.92
CA ALA A 148 -24.04 1.21 -2.94
C ALA A 148 -24.03 0.17 -1.79
N GLN A 149 -25.16 -0.51 -1.54
CA GLN A 149 -25.28 -1.58 -0.55
C GLN A 149 -25.42 -2.94 -1.22
N VAL A 150 -24.43 -3.81 -1.04
CA VAL A 150 -24.41 -5.18 -1.56
C VAL A 150 -23.96 -6.12 -0.45
N LYS A 151 -24.84 -7.06 -0.07
CA LYS A 151 -24.55 -8.10 0.91
C LYS A 151 -24.84 -9.46 0.30
N VAL A 152 -23.87 -10.35 0.37
CA VAL A 152 -23.93 -11.67 -0.25
C VAL A 152 -23.40 -12.69 0.73
N ALA A 153 -24.19 -13.72 1.00
CA ALA A 153 -23.80 -14.82 1.87
C ALA A 153 -24.00 -16.19 1.18
N ALA A 154 -22.94 -16.99 1.11
CA ALA A 154 -22.99 -18.40 0.74
C ALA A 154 -22.72 -19.25 1.99
N LEU A 155 -23.79 -19.61 2.72
CA LEU A 155 -23.69 -20.19 4.07
C LEU A 155 -23.04 -21.58 4.11
N ASN A 156 -22.93 -22.26 2.97
CA ASN A 156 -22.26 -23.56 2.86
C ASN A 156 -21.56 -23.74 1.51
N GLY A 157 -21.22 -22.65 0.85
CA GLY A 157 -20.64 -22.67 -0.49
C GLY A 157 -19.67 -21.52 -0.72
N ASP A 158 -19.30 -21.38 -1.99
CA ASP A 158 -18.36 -20.39 -2.47
C ASP A 158 -19.09 -19.16 -3.01
N ILE A 159 -18.37 -18.03 -3.06
CA ILE A 159 -18.80 -16.83 -3.78
C ILE A 159 -17.84 -16.62 -4.96
N GLY A 160 -18.39 -16.30 -6.14
CA GLY A 160 -17.58 -15.88 -7.28
C GLY A 160 -18.24 -14.80 -8.13
N GLY A 161 -17.48 -14.26 -9.08
CA GLY A 161 -17.97 -13.27 -10.04
C GLY A 161 -17.33 -11.88 -9.88
N SER A 162 -18.14 -10.84 -10.08
CA SER A 162 -17.73 -9.43 -10.07
C SER A 162 -18.67 -8.55 -9.25
N VAL A 163 -18.10 -7.46 -8.71
CA VAL A 163 -18.86 -6.43 -7.98
C VAL A 163 -18.38 -5.07 -8.42
N VAL A 164 -19.30 -4.23 -8.92
CA VAL A 164 -19.02 -2.84 -9.24
C VAL A 164 -20.12 -2.00 -8.60
N GLN A 165 -19.80 -1.18 -7.61
CA GLN A 165 -20.76 -0.40 -6.83
C GLN A 165 -20.72 1.08 -7.19
N VAL A 166 -21.90 1.68 -7.18
CA VAL A 166 -22.04 3.14 -7.20
C VAL A 166 -21.67 3.74 -5.84
N PRO A 167 -21.24 5.02 -5.80
CA PRO A 167 -20.99 5.69 -4.53
C PRO A 167 -22.31 5.87 -3.77
N GLY A 168 -22.25 5.91 -2.44
CA GLY A 168 -23.42 6.21 -1.61
C GLY A 168 -23.05 6.58 -0.18
N GLN A 169 -23.93 7.31 0.51
CA GLN A 169 -23.71 7.79 1.89
C GLN A 169 -23.69 6.70 2.97
N SER A 170 -24.13 5.51 2.60
CA SER A 170 -24.17 4.32 3.46
C SER A 170 -23.80 3.15 2.56
N GLY A 171 -22.60 3.23 1.97
CA GLY A 171 -22.05 2.14 1.18
C GLY A 171 -21.85 0.93 2.08
N GLN A 172 -21.95 -0.26 1.50
CA GLN A 172 -21.49 -1.47 2.19
C GLN A 172 -21.26 -2.53 1.14
N LEU A 173 -20.13 -3.22 1.26
CA LEU A 173 -19.91 -4.50 0.62
C LEU A 173 -19.70 -5.57 1.69
N ASP A 174 -20.51 -6.62 1.68
CA ASP A 174 -20.27 -7.82 2.49
C ASP A 174 -20.31 -9.04 1.55
N LEU A 175 -19.19 -9.73 1.37
CA LEU A 175 -19.11 -11.03 0.70
C LEU A 175 -18.71 -12.09 1.74
N LEU A 176 -19.64 -12.94 2.15
CA LEU A 176 -19.49 -13.88 3.25
C LEU A 176 -19.67 -15.33 2.75
N ALA A 177 -18.57 -16.05 2.54
CA ALA A 177 -18.58 -17.44 2.08
C ALA A 177 -18.19 -18.39 3.22
N GLN A 178 -18.84 -19.55 3.30
CA GLN A 178 -18.33 -20.66 4.10
C GLN A 178 -17.03 -21.20 3.49
N GLY A 179 -17.03 -21.38 2.16
CA GLY A 179 -15.90 -21.84 1.38
C GLY A 179 -15.04 -20.68 0.88
N THR A 180 -14.68 -20.72 -0.41
CA THR A 180 -13.77 -19.78 -1.06
C THR A 180 -14.52 -18.57 -1.66
N ILE A 181 -13.88 -17.40 -1.62
CA ILE A 181 -14.26 -16.25 -2.44
C ILE A 181 -13.29 -16.18 -3.64
N GLY A 182 -13.79 -16.47 -4.83
CA GLY A 182 -13.01 -16.49 -6.08
C GLY A 182 -13.43 -15.40 -7.05
N LEU A 183 -12.65 -14.34 -7.17
CA LEU A 183 -13.00 -13.15 -7.97
C LEU A 183 -12.53 -13.31 -9.41
N SER A 184 -13.44 -13.34 -10.38
CA SER A 184 -13.11 -13.45 -11.80
C SER A 184 -13.02 -12.09 -12.51
N SER A 185 -13.26 -10.99 -11.77
CA SER A 185 -13.10 -9.60 -12.19
C SER A 185 -12.70 -8.75 -10.99
N SER A 186 -12.30 -7.49 -11.22
CA SER A 186 -12.02 -6.57 -10.12
C SER A 186 -13.29 -6.23 -9.35
N ILE A 187 -13.11 -5.97 -8.06
CA ILE A 187 -14.10 -5.25 -7.26
C ILE A 187 -13.84 -3.77 -7.52
N GLN A 188 -14.89 -2.99 -7.75
CA GLN A 188 -14.77 -1.58 -8.02
C GLN A 188 -15.85 -0.80 -7.27
N GLN A 189 -15.45 -0.09 -6.22
CA GLN A 189 -16.32 0.90 -5.58
C GLN A 189 -15.99 2.28 -6.16
N LEU A 190 -16.98 2.92 -6.79
CA LEU A 190 -16.80 4.22 -7.40
C LEU A 190 -16.65 5.32 -6.34
N ASP A 191 -15.74 6.26 -6.58
CA ASP A 191 -15.54 7.48 -5.78
C ASP A 191 -15.73 8.74 -6.64
N LEU A 192 -16.79 8.75 -7.45
CA LEU A 192 -17.03 9.85 -8.40
C LEU A 192 -17.85 10.97 -7.75
N ALA A 193 -17.59 12.21 -8.17
CA ALA A 193 -18.38 13.36 -7.75
C ALA A 193 -19.84 13.25 -8.24
N GLU A 194 -20.81 13.70 -7.42
CA GLU A 194 -22.25 13.62 -7.73
C GLU A 194 -22.62 14.21 -9.10
N ARG A 195 -21.87 15.22 -9.57
CA ARG A 195 -22.07 15.83 -10.90
C ARG A 195 -21.95 14.84 -12.06
N TYR A 196 -21.20 13.75 -11.90
CA TYR A 196 -21.04 12.71 -12.92
C TYR A 196 -22.10 11.61 -12.81
N LEU A 197 -22.74 11.46 -11.65
CA LEU A 197 -23.76 10.45 -11.41
C LEU A 197 -25.12 10.94 -11.94
N PRO A 198 -25.75 10.21 -12.88
CA PRO A 198 -27.08 10.56 -13.33
C PRO A 198 -28.07 10.44 -12.17
N SER A 199 -28.90 11.46 -11.96
CA SER A 199 -30.00 11.43 -11.00
C SER A 199 -31.22 12.20 -11.53
N VAL A 200 -32.38 12.07 -10.88
CA VAL A 200 -33.57 12.89 -11.24
C VAL A 200 -33.27 14.39 -11.11
N ARG A 201 -32.39 14.77 -10.18
CA ARG A 201 -31.98 16.17 -9.95
C ARG A 201 -30.75 16.57 -10.77
N ASN A 202 -29.99 15.60 -11.26
CA ASN A 202 -28.81 15.77 -12.09
C ASN A 202 -28.90 14.90 -13.36
N PRO A 203 -29.74 15.29 -14.35
CA PRO A 203 -29.73 14.62 -15.66
C PRO A 203 -28.39 14.84 -16.35
N VAL A 204 -27.73 13.74 -16.76
CA VAL A 204 -26.42 13.81 -17.44
C VAL A 204 -26.61 13.52 -18.93
N LEU A 205 -25.92 14.27 -19.78
CA LEU A 205 -25.94 14.02 -21.23
C LEU A 205 -25.28 12.67 -21.56
N GLY A 206 -25.90 11.89 -22.44
CA GLY A 206 -25.43 10.56 -22.82
C GLY A 206 -24.14 10.54 -23.63
N ASN A 207 -23.61 11.71 -24.01
CA ASN A 207 -22.29 11.93 -24.61
C ASN A 207 -21.26 12.55 -23.64
N GLY A 208 -21.55 12.57 -22.33
CA GLY A 208 -20.64 13.06 -21.30
C GLY A 208 -20.61 14.59 -21.14
N LEU A 209 -20.00 15.07 -20.04
CA LEU A 209 -19.87 16.49 -19.68
C LEU A 209 -18.68 17.20 -20.36
N LEU A 210 -17.75 16.45 -20.97
CA LEU A 210 -16.44 16.97 -21.42
C LEU A 210 -16.22 16.99 -22.94
N GLY A 211 -17.27 16.82 -23.75
CA GLY A 211 -17.11 16.83 -25.22
C GLY A 211 -16.42 15.58 -25.79
N GLU A 212 -16.33 14.51 -25.00
CA GLU A 212 -15.88 13.20 -25.45
C GLU A 212 -16.92 12.48 -26.32
N THR A 213 -16.48 11.41 -26.98
CA THR A 213 -17.30 10.59 -27.90
C THR A 213 -18.38 9.73 -27.19
N GLY A 214 -18.55 9.83 -25.87
CA GLY A 214 -19.52 9.05 -25.09
C GLY A 214 -19.60 9.41 -23.59
N PHE A 215 -20.63 8.90 -22.91
CA PHE A 215 -20.75 8.94 -21.44
C PHE A 215 -19.81 7.93 -20.79
N VAL A 216 -19.11 8.32 -19.73
CA VAL A 216 -18.07 7.53 -19.04
C VAL A 216 -18.29 7.55 -17.52
N LEU A 217 -18.20 6.38 -16.87
CA LEU A 217 -18.15 6.22 -15.41
C LEU A 217 -17.06 5.22 -15.03
N LEU A 218 -17.17 3.96 -15.48
CA LEU A 218 -16.18 2.93 -15.18
C LEU A 218 -14.87 3.22 -15.89
N SER A 219 -14.93 3.69 -17.14
CA SER A 219 -13.71 4.08 -17.87
C SER A 219 -12.99 5.27 -17.24
N ALA A 220 -13.70 6.15 -16.51
CA ALA A 220 -13.06 7.22 -15.75
C ALA A 220 -12.11 6.67 -14.67
N LEU A 221 -12.41 5.51 -14.07
CA LEU A 221 -11.50 4.83 -13.13
C LEU A 221 -10.21 4.35 -13.79
N GLN A 222 -10.24 4.08 -15.09
CA GLN A 222 -9.08 3.58 -15.83
C GLN A 222 -8.25 4.74 -16.40
N SER A 223 -8.88 5.70 -17.08
CA SER A 223 -8.19 6.74 -17.85
C SER A 223 -8.31 8.18 -17.32
N GLY A 224 -9.11 8.42 -16.28
CA GLY A 224 -9.33 9.77 -15.72
C GLY A 224 -8.13 10.33 -14.96
N ALA A 225 -8.05 11.66 -14.84
CA ALA A 225 -7.14 12.27 -13.86
C ALA A 225 -7.60 11.96 -12.42
N ALA A 226 -6.73 12.07 -11.41
CA ALA A 226 -7.10 11.84 -10.01
C ALA A 226 -8.33 12.66 -9.57
N LEU A 227 -8.43 13.92 -10.01
CA LEU A 227 -9.58 14.82 -9.75
C LEU A 227 -10.91 14.38 -10.43
N GLU A 228 -10.83 13.47 -11.40
CA GLU A 228 -11.98 12.89 -12.08
C GLU A 228 -12.36 11.54 -11.48
N LYS A 229 -11.40 10.81 -10.90
CA LYS A 229 -11.57 9.51 -10.23
C LYS A 229 -12.09 9.61 -8.80
N HIS A 230 -11.83 10.75 -8.15
CA HIS A 230 -12.11 11.00 -6.74
C HIS A 230 -13.00 12.21 -6.53
N THR A 231 -13.62 12.31 -5.36
CA THR A 231 -14.43 13.45 -4.98
C THR A 231 -14.14 13.97 -3.57
N GLY A 232 -14.26 15.29 -3.41
CA GLY A 232 -14.27 15.92 -2.08
C GLY A 232 -15.59 15.71 -1.32
N GLN A 233 -16.61 15.17 -1.99
CA GLN A 233 -17.80 14.66 -1.35
C GLN A 233 -17.44 13.35 -0.66
N ASN A 234 -17.18 13.41 0.64
CA ASN A 234 -16.86 12.23 1.42
C ASN A 234 -18.11 11.34 1.56
N TRP A 235 -18.31 10.44 0.59
CA TRP A 235 -19.44 9.52 0.52
C TRP A 235 -19.52 8.65 1.79
N HIS A 236 -18.39 8.34 2.41
CA HIS A 236 -18.32 7.47 3.58
C HIS A 236 -18.08 8.26 4.89
N LEU A 237 -18.35 9.58 4.93
CA LEU A 237 -18.02 10.41 6.09
C LEU A 237 -18.62 9.90 7.42
N ASN A 238 -19.82 9.33 7.35
CA ASN A 238 -20.54 8.77 8.51
C ASN A 238 -20.51 7.24 8.54
N ASP A 239 -19.71 6.63 7.68
CA ASP A 239 -19.56 5.20 7.56
C ASP A 239 -18.19 4.80 8.10
N THR A 240 -18.21 3.95 9.12
CA THR A 240 -17.00 3.42 9.76
C THR A 240 -16.95 1.91 9.65
N GLU A 241 -17.89 1.30 8.91
CA GLU A 241 -17.86 -0.13 8.67
C GLU A 241 -16.98 -0.42 7.45
N PRO A 242 -15.96 -1.28 7.56
CA PRO A 242 -15.17 -1.63 6.40
C PRO A 242 -15.98 -2.51 5.44
N SER A 243 -15.64 -2.44 4.16
CA SER A 243 -15.99 -3.46 3.17
C SER A 243 -15.44 -4.83 3.59
N ARG A 244 -16.24 -5.90 3.50
CA ARG A 244 -15.88 -7.23 4.04
C ARG A 244 -15.84 -8.32 2.97
N LEU A 245 -14.74 -9.05 2.92
CA LEU A 245 -14.59 -10.31 2.19
C LEU A 245 -14.18 -11.38 3.21
N VAL A 246 -15.09 -12.28 3.56
CA VAL A 246 -14.85 -13.32 4.57
C VAL A 246 -15.10 -14.69 3.97
N ALA A 247 -14.01 -15.45 3.78
CA ALA A 247 -14.03 -16.88 3.44
C ALA A 247 -13.75 -17.67 4.72
N LEU A 248 -14.79 -18.19 5.39
CA LEU A 248 -14.66 -18.70 6.77
C LEU A 248 -13.70 -19.89 6.88
N THR A 249 -13.73 -20.80 5.91
CA THR A 249 -12.87 -22.00 5.88
C THR A 249 -12.02 -22.13 4.63
N GLY A 250 -12.34 -21.38 3.58
CA GLY A 250 -11.61 -21.38 2.32
C GLY A 250 -10.71 -20.16 2.15
N ASP A 251 -10.37 -19.92 0.89
CA ASP A 251 -9.41 -18.91 0.47
C ASP A 251 -10.12 -17.64 -0.04
N VAL A 252 -9.40 -16.52 -0.06
CA VAL A 252 -9.79 -15.35 -0.85
C VAL A 252 -8.80 -15.21 -2.00
N VAL A 253 -9.27 -15.40 -3.22
CA VAL A 253 -8.41 -15.57 -4.40
C VAL A 253 -8.88 -14.67 -5.52
N ASP A 254 -7.97 -13.84 -6.03
CA ASP A 254 -8.15 -13.25 -7.33
C ASP A 254 -7.90 -14.33 -8.40
N ARG A 255 -8.84 -14.55 -9.34
CA ARG A 255 -8.78 -15.56 -10.41
C ARG A 255 -8.67 -15.00 -11.84
N ARG A 256 -8.63 -13.68 -12.01
CA ARG A 256 -8.36 -13.01 -13.30
C ARG A 256 -7.08 -13.49 -14.01
N LEU A 257 -7.16 -13.85 -15.29
CA LEU A 257 -5.97 -14.31 -16.04
C LEU A 257 -4.97 -13.19 -16.36
N TYR A 258 -5.48 -11.98 -16.58
CA TYR A 258 -4.71 -10.78 -16.80
C TYR A 258 -4.86 -9.89 -15.57
N ARG A 259 -3.72 -9.50 -15.01
CA ARG A 259 -3.61 -8.69 -13.81
C ARG A 259 -2.31 -7.88 -13.88
N GLY A 260 -2.43 -6.62 -14.27
CA GLY A 260 -1.35 -5.66 -14.18
C GLY A 260 -1.37 -4.87 -12.87
N ALA A 261 -0.37 -4.02 -12.67
CA ALA A 261 -0.32 -3.07 -11.56
C ALA A 261 -1.53 -2.12 -11.55
N ASP A 262 -2.05 -1.77 -12.73
CA ASP A 262 -3.21 -0.88 -12.90
C ASP A 262 -4.55 -1.60 -12.71
N GLU A 263 -4.56 -2.92 -12.52
CA GLU A 263 -5.76 -3.76 -12.41
C GLU A 263 -6.01 -4.25 -10.98
N ALA A 264 -6.08 -3.32 -10.01
CA ALA A 264 -6.39 -3.63 -8.62
C ALA A 264 -7.91 -3.76 -8.35
N HIS A 265 -8.25 -4.39 -7.22
CA HIS A 265 -9.55 -4.26 -6.58
C HIS A 265 -9.59 -2.88 -5.88
N LEU A 266 -10.56 -2.05 -6.26
CA LEU A 266 -10.67 -0.67 -5.80
C LEU A 266 -11.74 -0.56 -4.71
N PHE A 267 -11.31 -0.12 -3.54
CA PHE A 267 -12.15 0.17 -2.38
C PHE A 267 -12.05 1.66 -2.08
N ASN A 268 -13.19 2.31 -1.92
CA ASN A 268 -13.27 3.73 -1.55
C ASN A 268 -13.43 3.92 -0.04
N GLU A 269 -13.19 2.87 0.74
CA GLU A 269 -13.29 2.81 2.21
C GLU A 269 -12.34 1.72 2.75
N ALA A 270 -12.20 1.63 4.07
CA ALA A 270 -11.40 0.59 4.73
C ALA A 270 -11.93 -0.82 4.41
N VAL A 271 -11.05 -1.84 4.45
CA VAL A 271 -11.41 -3.22 4.08
C VAL A 271 -11.04 -4.24 5.15
N LEU A 272 -11.88 -5.24 5.35
CA LEU A 272 -11.61 -6.47 6.09
C LEU A 272 -11.65 -7.65 5.12
N ILE A 273 -10.48 -8.22 4.84
CA ILE A 273 -10.33 -9.48 4.10
C ILE A 273 -9.89 -10.55 5.10
N GLU A 274 -10.70 -11.59 5.28
CA GLU A 274 -10.40 -12.72 6.16
C GLU A 274 -10.61 -14.05 5.44
N ALA A 275 -9.53 -14.82 5.30
CA ALA A 275 -9.55 -16.18 4.79
C ALA A 275 -9.25 -17.19 5.91
N GLY A 276 -10.02 -18.27 5.97
CA GLY A 276 -9.72 -19.43 6.82
C GLY A 276 -8.50 -20.22 6.31
N GLY A 277 -8.27 -20.19 5.00
CA GLY A 277 -7.06 -20.63 4.32
C GLY A 277 -6.20 -19.43 3.90
N ASP A 278 -5.91 -19.33 2.60
CA ASP A 278 -4.94 -18.40 2.04
C ASP A 278 -5.59 -17.14 1.44
N VAL A 279 -4.82 -16.05 1.37
CA VAL A 279 -5.14 -14.89 0.53
C VAL A 279 -4.16 -14.86 -0.64
N GLU A 280 -4.68 -14.98 -1.86
CA GLU A 280 -3.86 -15.23 -3.04
C GLU A 280 -4.05 -14.15 -4.11
N ASN A 281 -2.93 -13.57 -4.56
CA ASN A 281 -2.87 -12.65 -5.71
C ASN A 281 -3.75 -11.40 -5.62
N MET A 282 -4.20 -11.03 -4.42
CA MET A 282 -5.09 -9.89 -4.21
C MET A 282 -4.33 -8.56 -4.40
N SER A 283 -4.48 -7.94 -5.57
CA SER A 283 -4.03 -6.56 -5.80
C SER A 283 -5.07 -5.57 -5.27
N LEU A 284 -4.74 -4.75 -4.27
CA LEU A 284 -5.69 -3.89 -3.55
C LEU A 284 -5.32 -2.41 -3.68
N ASP A 285 -6.33 -1.57 -3.86
CA ASP A 285 -6.26 -0.12 -3.72
C ASP A 285 -7.35 0.33 -2.76
N ILE A 286 -6.97 0.79 -1.58
CA ILE A 286 -7.85 1.01 -0.45
C ILE A 286 -7.77 2.49 -0.06
N GLN A 287 -8.89 3.09 0.33
CA GLN A 287 -8.92 4.46 0.83
C GLN A 287 -9.38 4.49 2.28
N HIS A 288 -8.60 5.15 3.13
CA HIS A 288 -8.99 5.50 4.49
C HIS A 288 -9.53 6.93 4.49
N ASN A 289 -10.83 7.05 4.72
CA ASN A 289 -11.54 8.33 4.79
C ASN A 289 -11.37 9.01 6.15
N HIS A 290 -11.00 8.24 7.18
CA HIS A 290 -10.81 8.71 8.56
C HIS A 290 -9.40 8.38 9.05
N ALA A 291 -8.90 9.19 9.98
CA ALA A 291 -7.53 9.04 10.51
C ALA A 291 -7.35 7.82 11.42
N ASP A 292 -8.45 7.22 11.88
CA ASP A 292 -8.52 6.02 12.71
C ASP A 292 -9.01 4.78 11.95
N ASP A 293 -9.16 4.87 10.63
CA ASP A 293 -9.51 3.74 9.79
C ASP A 293 -8.48 2.61 9.90
N VAL A 294 -8.99 1.38 9.90
CA VAL A 294 -8.17 0.18 9.95
C VAL A 294 -8.57 -0.79 8.86
N SER A 295 -7.65 -1.03 7.94
CA SER A 295 -7.77 -2.12 6.97
C SER A 295 -7.03 -3.37 7.46
N VAL A 296 -7.65 -4.52 7.29
CA VAL A 296 -7.16 -5.81 7.76
C VAL A 296 -7.19 -6.82 6.62
N ILE A 297 -6.03 -7.40 6.31
CA ILE A 297 -5.90 -8.55 5.42
C ILE A 297 -5.35 -9.69 6.26
N LYS A 298 -6.14 -10.75 6.42
CA LYS A 298 -5.86 -11.85 7.34
C LYS A 298 -6.03 -13.21 6.66
N ALA A 299 -5.01 -14.05 6.76
CA ALA A 299 -5.03 -15.44 6.29
C ALA A 299 -4.85 -16.41 7.46
N GLY A 300 -5.65 -17.48 7.45
CA GLY A 300 -5.47 -18.64 8.32
C GLY A 300 -4.29 -19.53 7.89
N GLY A 301 -3.85 -19.42 6.64
CA GLY A 301 -2.59 -19.91 6.09
C GLY A 301 -1.69 -18.75 5.67
N ASP A 302 -1.41 -18.66 4.37
CA ASP A 302 -0.43 -17.75 3.74
C ASP A 302 -1.10 -16.54 3.07
N ILE A 303 -0.35 -15.44 2.96
CA ILE A 303 -0.65 -14.35 2.03
C ILE A 303 0.41 -14.40 0.94
N ARG A 304 0.02 -14.73 -0.29
CA ARG A 304 0.98 -15.06 -1.35
C ARG A 304 0.63 -14.44 -2.70
N TYR A 305 1.67 -14.07 -3.43
CA TYR A 305 1.59 -13.61 -4.81
C TYR A 305 2.40 -14.53 -5.72
N ASP A 306 1.87 -14.78 -6.92
CA ASP A 306 2.57 -15.51 -7.96
C ASP A 306 3.51 -14.56 -8.70
N TYR A 307 4.71 -15.04 -9.05
CA TYR A 307 5.66 -14.30 -9.87
C TYR A 307 5.12 -14.08 -11.29
N GLN A 308 5.06 -12.83 -11.75
CA GLN A 308 4.66 -12.51 -13.11
C GLN A 308 5.87 -12.61 -14.05
N THR A 309 6.22 -13.82 -14.47
CA THR A 309 7.28 -14.02 -15.47
C THR A 309 6.72 -13.99 -16.89
N VAL A 310 7.16 -13.03 -17.72
CA VAL A 310 6.99 -13.13 -19.18
C VAL A 310 8.14 -13.98 -19.71
N THR A 311 7.86 -15.17 -20.23
CA THR A 311 8.89 -15.95 -20.93
C THR A 311 9.13 -15.33 -22.30
N ASP A 312 10.21 -14.56 -22.48
CA ASP A 312 10.72 -14.23 -23.82
C ASP A 312 11.04 -15.55 -24.55
N PRO A 313 10.54 -15.77 -25.79
CA PRO A 313 10.92 -16.90 -26.65
C PRO A 313 12.44 -17.14 -26.80
N LYS A 314 13.28 -16.17 -26.41
CA LYS A 314 14.74 -16.19 -26.54
C LYS A 314 15.52 -16.43 -25.23
N ASN A 315 14.87 -16.72 -24.08
CA ASN A 315 15.55 -16.93 -22.79
C ASN A 315 16.49 -15.78 -22.35
N LEU A 316 16.18 -14.53 -22.69
CA LEU A 316 16.88 -13.35 -22.15
C LEU A 316 16.26 -12.97 -20.78
N PRO A 317 17.05 -12.40 -19.84
CA PRO A 317 16.50 -11.80 -18.62
C PRO A 317 15.52 -10.69 -19.02
N THR A 318 14.23 -10.94 -18.83
CA THR A 318 13.17 -10.02 -19.23
C THR A 318 12.83 -9.14 -18.02
N PRO A 319 12.65 -7.81 -18.19
CA PRO A 319 12.11 -6.98 -17.11
C PRO A 319 10.76 -7.54 -16.64
N VAL A 320 10.42 -7.40 -15.36
CA VAL A 320 9.03 -7.60 -14.90
C VAL A 320 8.23 -6.46 -15.52
N THR A 321 7.58 -6.71 -16.67
CA THR A 321 6.97 -5.63 -17.46
C THR A 321 5.66 -5.13 -16.86
N ASP A 322 5.02 -5.93 -15.99
CA ASP A 322 3.80 -5.53 -15.29
C ASP A 322 3.58 -6.38 -14.02
N PRO A 323 4.27 -6.06 -12.90
CA PRO A 323 4.06 -6.78 -11.65
C PRO A 323 2.66 -6.54 -11.07
N LEU A 324 2.17 -7.47 -10.28
CA LEU A 324 0.97 -7.23 -9.47
C LEU A 324 1.15 -6.03 -8.53
N LYS A 325 0.09 -5.27 -8.26
CA LYS A 325 0.15 -4.08 -7.41
C LYS A 325 0.55 -4.41 -5.97
N GLY A 326 0.11 -5.55 -5.43
CA GLY A 326 0.22 -5.83 -4.00
C GLY A 326 -0.87 -5.09 -3.23
N ILE A 327 -0.52 -4.34 -2.19
CA ILE A 327 -1.50 -3.63 -1.34
C ILE A 327 -1.14 -2.15 -1.31
N GLN A 328 -2.06 -1.28 -1.75
CA GLN A 328 -1.92 0.16 -1.64
C GLN A 328 -3.01 0.75 -0.75
N VAL A 329 -2.63 1.69 0.12
CA VAL A 329 -3.57 2.42 0.99
C VAL A 329 -3.35 3.93 0.84
N GLY A 330 -4.41 4.65 0.49
CA GLY A 330 -4.52 6.10 0.62
C GLY A 330 -5.13 6.51 1.96
N GLY A 331 -4.80 7.70 2.44
CA GLY A 331 -5.20 8.22 3.75
C GLY A 331 -4.33 7.73 4.92
N GLY A 332 -4.66 8.23 6.11
CA GLY A 332 -4.00 7.90 7.39
C GLY A 332 -4.45 6.57 7.97
N GLY A 333 -4.43 6.40 9.30
CA GLY A 333 -4.94 5.19 9.96
C GLY A 333 -3.93 4.03 10.00
N SER A 334 -4.40 2.79 9.87
CA SER A 334 -3.55 1.60 10.00
C SER A 334 -3.91 0.48 9.01
N LEU A 335 -2.88 -0.16 8.47
CA LEU A 335 -2.98 -1.36 7.65
C LEU A 335 -2.37 -2.54 8.40
N ARG A 336 -3.17 -3.57 8.66
CA ARG A 336 -2.70 -4.84 9.22
C ARG A 336 -2.74 -5.95 8.18
N VAL A 337 -1.58 -6.53 7.90
CA VAL A 337 -1.41 -7.70 7.01
C VAL A 337 -0.92 -8.87 7.85
N GLN A 338 -1.75 -9.90 8.02
CA GLN A 338 -1.49 -10.99 8.97
C GLN A 338 -1.68 -12.36 8.32
N ALA A 339 -0.64 -13.19 8.35
CA ALA A 339 -0.69 -14.60 7.98
C ALA A 339 -0.31 -15.46 9.19
N LYS A 340 -1.02 -16.57 9.42
CA LYS A 340 -0.54 -17.59 10.37
C LYS A 340 0.67 -18.35 9.80
N GLY A 341 0.78 -18.40 8.48
CA GLY A 341 1.94 -18.87 7.74
C GLY A 341 2.78 -17.70 7.19
N THR A 342 3.20 -17.79 5.94
CA THR A 342 4.13 -16.86 5.29
C THR A 342 3.40 -15.69 4.60
N ILE A 343 4.04 -14.53 4.59
CA ILE A 343 3.71 -13.41 3.70
C ILE A 343 4.76 -13.38 2.59
N ASP A 344 4.40 -13.81 1.38
CA ASP A 344 5.27 -13.77 0.19
C ASP A 344 4.77 -12.73 -0.81
N LEU A 345 5.47 -11.60 -0.90
CA LEU A 345 5.13 -10.51 -1.82
C LEU A 345 5.72 -10.69 -3.22
N ALA A 346 6.51 -11.74 -3.47
CA ALA A 346 7.11 -12.06 -4.76
C ALA A 346 7.75 -10.83 -5.46
N ASP A 347 7.32 -10.51 -6.68
CA ASP A 347 7.76 -9.38 -7.51
C ASP A 347 6.77 -8.21 -7.58
N THR A 348 5.77 -8.18 -6.69
CA THR A 348 4.73 -7.14 -6.63
C THR A 348 5.30 -5.72 -6.45
N GLN A 349 4.48 -4.68 -6.67
CA GLN A 349 4.82 -3.31 -6.24
C GLN A 349 4.86 -3.14 -4.71
N GLY A 350 4.41 -4.15 -3.95
CA GLY A 350 4.60 -4.26 -2.51
C GLY A 350 3.40 -3.80 -1.68
N ILE A 351 3.66 -3.56 -0.40
CA ILE A 351 2.70 -2.92 0.51
C ILE A 351 3.10 -1.45 0.63
N VAL A 352 2.25 -0.54 0.15
CA VAL A 352 2.56 0.89 0.07
C VAL A 352 1.45 1.74 0.67
N THR A 353 1.79 2.61 1.63
CA THR A 353 0.88 3.67 2.12
C THR A 353 1.28 5.01 1.54
N ARG A 354 0.31 5.72 0.96
CA ARG A 354 0.57 6.91 0.11
C ARG A 354 -0.13 8.17 0.61
N GLY A 355 -0.84 8.10 1.73
CA GLY A 355 -1.64 9.19 2.27
C GLY A 355 -2.53 9.82 1.20
N ASN A 356 -2.44 11.12 0.96
CA ASN A 356 -3.30 11.83 0.01
C ASN A 356 -2.72 11.98 -1.41
N LEU A 357 -1.64 11.26 -1.75
CA LEU A 357 -0.96 11.43 -3.03
C LEU A 357 -1.79 10.95 -4.24
N ASP A 358 -2.63 9.92 -4.06
CA ASP A 358 -3.53 9.43 -5.11
C ASP A 358 -4.90 10.11 -5.08
N ASN A 359 -5.41 10.42 -3.89
CA ASN A 359 -6.64 11.16 -3.70
C ASN A 359 -6.39 12.43 -2.85
N PRO A 360 -6.33 13.62 -3.47
CA PRO A 360 -6.04 14.87 -2.77
C PRO A 360 -7.16 15.33 -1.81
N TYR A 361 -8.31 14.65 -1.82
CA TYR A 361 -9.41 14.91 -0.89
C TYR A 361 -9.28 14.17 0.44
N LEU A 362 -8.32 13.24 0.55
CA LEU A 362 -8.00 12.57 1.81
C LEU A 362 -7.13 13.47 2.70
N PRO A 363 -7.17 13.29 4.03
CA PRO A 363 -6.21 13.91 4.94
C PRO A 363 -4.76 13.58 4.54
N GLU A 364 -3.85 14.53 4.74
CA GLU A 364 -2.41 14.28 4.60
C GLU A 364 -1.92 13.31 5.68
N GLY A 365 -0.91 12.49 5.35
CA GLY A 365 -0.39 11.44 6.21
C GLY A 365 -0.86 10.05 5.77
N GLY A 366 0.06 9.10 5.80
CA GLY A 366 -0.12 7.72 5.39
C GLY A 366 -0.39 6.81 6.59
N ALA A 367 -1.03 5.67 6.30
CA ALA A 367 -1.30 4.65 7.31
C ALA A 367 -0.01 4.01 7.87
N HIS A 368 -0.06 3.60 9.14
CA HIS A 368 0.93 2.70 9.73
C HIS A 368 0.78 1.28 9.15
N ILE A 369 1.89 0.61 8.83
CA ILE A 369 1.88 -0.78 8.33
C ILE A 369 2.29 -1.71 9.47
N LEU A 370 1.45 -2.70 9.76
CA LEU A 370 1.77 -3.83 10.63
C LEU A 370 1.70 -5.14 9.82
N ALA A 371 2.84 -5.79 9.62
CA ALA A 371 2.93 -7.10 8.98
C ALA A 371 3.24 -8.18 10.02
N ILE A 372 2.44 -9.24 10.04
CA ILE A 372 2.60 -10.37 10.97
C ILE A 372 2.61 -11.67 10.18
N ALA A 373 3.69 -12.44 10.26
CA ALA A 373 3.79 -13.75 9.64
C ALA A 373 4.14 -14.80 10.68
N GLY A 374 3.70 -16.04 10.51
CA GLY A 374 4.07 -17.15 11.38
C GLY A 374 3.47 -17.06 12.78
N GLY A 375 2.35 -16.37 12.99
CA GLY A 375 1.71 -16.36 14.31
C GLY A 375 0.48 -15.48 14.49
N VAL A 376 -0.10 -15.53 15.69
CA VAL A 376 -1.25 -14.71 16.09
C VAL A 376 -0.95 -13.97 17.40
N PRO A 377 -1.00 -12.62 17.44
CA PRO A 377 -0.72 -11.88 18.65
C PRO A 377 -1.83 -12.07 19.70
N ASP A 378 -1.43 -12.30 20.96
CA ASP A 378 -2.24 -12.16 22.17
C ASP A 378 -1.93 -10.78 22.80
N TYR A 379 -2.53 -9.73 22.25
CA TYR A 379 -2.38 -8.37 22.78
C TYR A 379 -2.82 -8.27 24.24
N GLN A 380 -3.81 -9.06 24.67
CA GLN A 380 -4.27 -9.09 26.06
C GLN A 380 -3.25 -9.79 26.97
N GLY A 381 -2.56 -10.82 26.48
CA GLY A 381 -1.43 -11.48 27.13
C GLY A 381 -0.26 -10.54 27.35
N LEU A 382 0.20 -9.88 26.28
CA LEU A 382 1.24 -8.86 26.36
C LEU A 382 0.85 -7.73 27.32
N TYR A 383 -0.38 -7.26 27.22
CA TYR A 383 -0.90 -6.25 28.12
C TYR A 383 -0.83 -6.69 29.60
N ARG A 384 -1.23 -7.93 29.90
CA ARG A 384 -1.15 -8.47 31.28
C ARG A 384 0.29 -8.51 31.76
N GLU A 385 1.24 -8.88 30.90
CA GLU A 385 2.67 -8.93 31.22
C GLU A 385 3.25 -7.54 31.50
N LEU A 386 2.98 -6.59 30.60
CA LEU A 386 3.34 -5.18 30.79
C LEU A 386 2.73 -4.64 32.08
N ALA A 387 1.49 -5.03 32.39
CA ALA A 387 0.85 -4.65 33.62
C ALA A 387 1.40 -5.40 34.84
N SER A 388 1.85 -6.64 34.78
CA SER A 388 2.41 -7.38 35.94
C SER A 388 3.82 -6.94 36.30
N ALA A 389 4.57 -6.36 35.36
CA ALA A 389 5.79 -5.59 35.64
C ALA A 389 5.57 -4.34 36.53
N ARG A 390 4.33 -4.14 37.02
CA ARG A 390 3.78 -3.17 38.00
C ARG A 390 4.71 -2.66 39.10
N SER A 391 5.67 -3.44 39.61
CA SER A 391 6.64 -2.92 40.60
C SER A 391 7.59 -1.86 40.02
N ASP A 392 7.79 -1.86 38.70
CA ASP A 392 8.68 -0.92 38.00
C ASP A 392 7.91 0.25 37.35
N LEU A 393 6.61 0.11 37.08
CA LEU A 393 5.76 1.15 36.50
C LEU A 393 5.30 2.22 37.51
N VAL A 394 5.07 1.85 38.77
CA VAL A 394 4.75 2.83 39.83
C VAL A 394 5.98 3.66 40.21
N ASN A 395 7.18 3.18 39.87
CA ASN A 395 8.47 3.88 40.07
C ASN A 395 9.01 4.53 38.78
N LEU A 396 8.14 4.84 37.80
CA LEU A 396 8.55 5.47 36.53
C LEU A 396 9.23 6.85 36.69
N ILE A 397 9.18 7.42 37.89
CA ILE A 397 10.15 8.40 38.38
C ILE A 397 10.69 7.82 39.69
N ASP A 398 11.82 7.13 39.64
CA ASP A 398 12.67 7.06 40.82
C ASP A 398 13.06 8.51 41.13
N PRO A 399 12.63 9.09 42.27
CA PRO A 399 12.92 10.49 42.58
C PRO A 399 14.43 10.76 42.67
N ASP A 400 15.25 9.70 42.78
CA ASP A 400 16.70 9.77 42.86
C ASP A 400 17.41 9.52 41.51
N LYS A 401 16.67 9.24 40.42
CA LYS A 401 17.23 8.99 39.08
C LYS A 401 16.91 10.14 38.10
N SER A 402 17.96 10.74 37.52
CA SER A 402 17.81 11.70 36.43
C SER A 402 17.54 10.99 35.11
N TYR A 403 16.38 11.24 34.52
CA TYR A 403 15.99 10.75 33.19
C TYR A 403 16.29 11.80 32.12
N SER A 404 16.79 11.36 30.96
CA SER A 404 16.90 12.22 29.77
C SER A 404 15.52 12.55 29.20
N ALA A 405 15.40 13.64 28.42
CA ALA A 405 14.14 14.03 27.77
C ALA A 405 13.56 12.93 26.86
N ALA A 406 14.42 12.13 26.22
CA ALA A 406 14.02 10.99 25.40
C ALA A 406 13.48 9.81 26.23
N GLU A 407 14.05 9.54 27.41
CA GLU A 407 13.52 8.53 28.34
C GLU A 407 12.18 8.96 28.93
N LEU A 408 12.03 10.25 29.26
CA LEU A 408 10.75 10.83 29.69
C LEU A 408 9.68 10.72 28.60
N GLY A 409 10.02 10.94 27.32
CA GLY A 409 9.10 10.77 26.20
C GLY A 409 8.63 9.33 26.00
N ARG A 410 9.55 8.35 26.05
CA ARG A 410 9.19 6.91 25.96
C ARG A 410 8.32 6.44 27.12
N ASN A 411 8.63 6.91 28.33
CA ASN A 411 7.87 6.61 29.53
C ASN A 411 6.48 7.26 29.54
N ALA A 412 6.31 8.39 28.86
CA ALA A 412 5.02 9.07 28.76
C ALA A 412 3.96 8.25 28.03
N GLY A 413 4.31 7.51 26.97
CA GLY A 413 3.37 6.63 26.25
C GLY A 413 2.88 5.47 27.14
N LEU A 414 3.81 4.85 27.87
CA LEU A 414 3.51 3.80 28.84
C LEU A 414 2.63 4.32 30.00
N GLN A 415 2.92 5.54 30.49
CA GLN A 415 2.10 6.22 31.50
C GLN A 415 0.72 6.60 30.96
N ALA A 416 0.61 7.05 29.71
CA ALA A 416 -0.66 7.40 29.10
C ALA A 416 -1.56 6.17 28.92
N ILE A 417 -0.99 5.06 28.46
CA ILE A 417 -1.68 3.76 28.37
C ILE A 417 -2.09 3.29 29.77
N HIS A 418 -1.19 3.39 30.74
CA HIS A 418 -1.51 3.07 32.14
C HIS A 418 -2.65 3.92 32.71
N GLN A 419 -2.64 5.22 32.45
CA GLN A 419 -3.68 6.15 32.90
C GLN A 419 -5.01 5.86 32.21
N LYS A 420 -5.01 5.57 30.90
CA LYS A 420 -6.20 5.13 30.16
C LYS A 420 -6.84 3.93 30.86
N ILE A 421 -6.04 2.96 31.29
CA ILE A 421 -6.51 1.75 31.98
C ILE A 421 -7.11 2.09 33.35
N ILE A 422 -6.42 2.89 34.18
CA ILE A 422 -6.95 3.34 35.47
C ILE A 422 -8.29 4.05 35.28
N ASP A 423 -8.40 4.85 34.23
CA ASP A 423 -9.60 5.57 33.85
C ASP A 423 -10.68 4.67 33.21
N GLY A 424 -10.40 3.38 32.99
CA GLY A 424 -11.32 2.42 32.34
C GLY A 424 -11.49 2.62 30.83
N LYS A 425 -10.55 3.30 30.16
CA LYS A 425 -10.53 3.55 28.71
C LYS A 425 -9.88 2.38 27.95
N ALA A 426 -10.37 2.14 26.74
CA ALA A 426 -9.78 1.16 25.84
C ALA A 426 -8.35 1.57 25.42
N VAL A 427 -7.50 0.57 25.24
CA VAL A 427 -6.14 0.69 24.69
C VAL A 427 -6.15 -0.07 23.38
N SER A 428 -5.68 0.54 22.29
CA SER A 428 -5.65 -0.12 20.98
C SER A 428 -4.47 -1.09 20.85
N ASP A 429 -4.57 -2.05 19.93
CA ASP A 429 -3.48 -2.98 19.61
C ASP A 429 -2.19 -2.22 19.20
N ALA A 430 -2.34 -1.12 18.44
CA ALA A 430 -1.23 -0.27 18.03
C ALA A 430 -0.52 0.38 19.23
N GLU A 431 -1.27 0.90 20.20
CA GLU A 431 -0.69 1.48 21.42
C GLU A 431 0.09 0.44 22.23
N VAL A 432 -0.40 -0.80 22.29
CA VAL A 432 0.29 -1.91 22.98
C VAL A 432 1.59 -2.27 22.25
N LEU A 433 1.60 -2.27 20.91
CA LEU A 433 2.78 -2.57 20.11
C LEU A 433 3.85 -1.47 20.18
N ASP A 434 3.46 -0.20 20.22
CA ASP A 434 4.40 0.91 20.40
C ASP A 434 5.18 0.76 21.71
N VAL A 435 4.48 0.36 22.78
CA VAL A 435 5.10 0.03 24.07
C VAL A 435 6.01 -1.18 23.96
N PHE A 436 5.56 -2.25 23.29
CA PHE A 436 6.34 -3.47 23.11
C PHE A 436 7.71 -3.18 22.49
N TYR A 437 7.73 -2.49 21.35
CA TYR A 437 8.98 -2.15 20.68
C TYR A 437 9.83 -1.16 21.50
N ALA A 438 9.21 -0.17 22.15
CA ALA A 438 9.95 0.73 23.05
C ALA A 438 10.65 -0.04 24.18
N LYS A 439 10.01 -1.09 24.73
CA LYS A 439 10.61 -1.95 25.76
C LYS A 439 11.67 -2.88 25.23
N LEU A 440 11.52 -3.44 24.03
CA LEU A 440 12.60 -4.19 23.38
C LEU A 440 13.83 -3.30 23.19
N THR A 441 13.66 -2.07 22.70
CA THR A 441 14.76 -1.10 22.58
C THR A 441 15.42 -0.82 23.93
N GLU A 442 14.63 -0.57 24.98
CA GLU A 442 15.13 -0.31 26.33
C GLU A 442 15.96 -1.49 26.85
N TYR A 443 15.43 -2.71 26.75
CA TYR A 443 16.09 -3.91 27.23
C TYR A 443 17.35 -4.24 26.43
N GLY A 444 17.31 -4.10 25.10
CA GLY A 444 18.48 -4.31 24.25
C GLY A 444 19.60 -3.32 24.55
N ARG A 445 19.28 -2.02 24.67
CA ARG A 445 20.25 -0.98 25.07
C ARG A 445 20.80 -1.23 26.47
N ALA A 446 19.95 -1.63 27.41
CA ALA A 446 20.37 -1.95 28.77
C ALA A 446 21.31 -3.16 28.82
N ALA A 447 21.02 -4.21 28.05
CA ALA A 447 21.87 -5.40 27.95
C ALA A 447 23.27 -5.03 27.49
N GLN A 448 23.38 -4.19 26.47
CA GLN A 448 24.68 -3.76 25.93
C GLN A 448 25.40 -2.77 26.81
N ASN A 449 24.75 -1.67 27.19
CA ASN A 449 25.41 -0.58 27.90
C ASN A 449 25.81 -0.96 29.33
N ARG A 450 25.09 -1.89 29.96
CA ARG A 450 25.35 -2.35 31.34
C ARG A 450 26.03 -3.72 31.39
N GLY A 451 26.14 -4.42 30.26
CA GLY A 451 26.63 -5.81 30.22
C GLY A 451 25.71 -6.81 30.92
N ASP A 452 24.39 -6.54 30.95
CA ASP A 452 23.40 -7.34 31.66
C ASP A 452 22.54 -8.15 30.67
N SER A 453 22.99 -9.35 30.32
CA SER A 453 22.28 -10.22 29.38
C SER A 453 20.89 -10.65 29.85
N SER A 454 20.57 -10.53 31.15
CA SER A 454 19.23 -10.86 31.67
C SER A 454 18.14 -9.93 31.13
N GLN A 455 18.51 -8.76 30.59
CA GLN A 455 17.55 -7.88 29.92
C GLN A 455 17.04 -8.50 28.60
N TYR A 456 17.84 -9.30 27.90
CA TYR A 456 17.36 -10.05 26.74
C TYR A 456 16.27 -11.05 27.13
N ASP A 457 16.37 -11.68 28.31
CA ASP A 457 15.33 -12.58 28.83
C ASP A 457 14.01 -11.84 29.12
N LYS A 458 14.07 -10.57 29.56
CA LYS A 458 12.88 -9.73 29.72
C LYS A 458 12.22 -9.40 28.37
N GLY A 459 13.02 -9.11 27.35
CA GLY A 459 12.53 -8.94 25.98
C GLY A 459 11.81 -10.18 25.47
N ARG A 460 12.42 -11.36 25.66
CA ARG A 460 11.81 -12.66 25.34
C ARG A 460 10.53 -12.94 26.12
N THR A 461 10.47 -12.52 27.38
CA THR A 461 9.25 -12.65 28.20
C THR A 461 8.10 -11.82 27.60
N LEU A 462 8.37 -10.58 27.16
CA LEU A 462 7.37 -9.77 26.45
C LEU A 462 6.96 -10.41 25.12
N ALA A 463 7.92 -10.91 24.35
CA ALA A 463 7.63 -11.57 23.08
C ALA A 463 6.78 -12.83 23.27
N ALA A 464 7.07 -13.65 24.30
CA ALA A 464 6.26 -14.82 24.66
C ALA A 464 4.88 -14.46 25.21
N ALA A 465 4.73 -13.28 25.85
CA ALA A 465 3.43 -12.78 26.27
C ALA A 465 2.57 -12.31 25.08
N LEU A 466 3.20 -11.71 24.06
CA LEU A 466 2.53 -11.35 22.80
C LEU A 466 2.28 -12.58 21.92
N PHE A 467 3.19 -13.54 21.89
CA PHE A 467 3.08 -14.76 21.11
C PHE A 467 3.32 -15.98 22.00
N PRO A 468 2.29 -16.43 22.74
CA PRO A 468 2.36 -17.69 23.48
C PRO A 468 2.64 -18.85 22.53
N ASP A 469 3.30 -19.92 22.99
CA ASP A 469 3.69 -21.07 22.16
C ASP A 469 2.56 -21.63 21.27
N ALA A 470 1.32 -21.64 21.77
CA ALA A 470 0.15 -22.12 21.03
C ALA A 470 -0.24 -21.24 19.82
N ASN A 471 0.24 -20.00 19.80
CA ASN A 471 -0.02 -19.01 18.76
C ASN A 471 1.17 -18.81 17.81
N VAL A 472 2.30 -19.47 18.05
CA VAL A 472 3.47 -19.43 17.17
C VAL A 472 3.34 -20.49 16.10
N GLY A 473 3.31 -20.04 14.84
CA GLY A 473 3.37 -20.87 13.65
C GLY A 473 4.76 -20.87 13.02
N LYS A 474 4.89 -21.49 11.84
CA LYS A 474 6.04 -21.28 10.96
C LYS A 474 5.61 -20.35 9.84
N GLY A 475 6.41 -19.33 9.56
CA GLY A 475 6.13 -18.41 8.48
C GLY A 475 7.18 -17.31 8.44
N ASP A 476 7.44 -16.83 7.24
CA ASP A 476 8.42 -15.77 6.98
C ASP A 476 7.73 -14.56 6.34
N ILE A 477 8.42 -13.41 6.35
CA ILE A 477 8.10 -12.29 5.46
C ILE A 477 9.12 -12.27 4.33
N LEU A 478 8.67 -12.45 3.09
CA LEU A 478 9.52 -12.55 1.90
C LEU A 478 9.23 -11.38 0.93
N LEU A 479 10.28 -10.59 0.66
CA LEU A 479 10.24 -9.43 -0.24
C LEU A 479 11.20 -9.63 -1.42
N SER A 480 11.13 -10.76 -2.10
CA SER A 480 12.12 -11.19 -3.12
C SER A 480 12.47 -10.10 -4.15
N MET A 481 11.46 -9.47 -4.75
CA MET A 481 11.61 -8.32 -5.66
C MET A 481 10.51 -7.29 -5.38
N SER A 482 10.15 -7.14 -4.11
CA SER A 482 9.02 -6.33 -3.64
C SER A 482 9.46 -5.36 -2.53
N GLN A 483 8.51 -4.61 -1.99
CA GLN A 483 8.77 -3.62 -0.95
C GLN A 483 7.67 -3.52 0.10
N ILE A 484 8.03 -2.92 1.23
CA ILE A 484 7.08 -2.36 2.21
C ILE A 484 7.47 -0.89 2.40
N LYS A 485 6.56 0.03 2.09
CA LYS A 485 6.89 1.46 2.00
C LYS A 485 5.79 2.35 2.57
N THR A 486 6.18 3.38 3.31
CA THR A 486 5.31 4.51 3.65
C THR A 486 5.85 5.79 3.00
N GLU A 487 5.02 6.49 2.24
CA GLU A 487 5.45 7.68 1.47
C GLU A 487 5.24 9.00 2.24
N GLN A 488 4.27 9.04 3.14
CA GLN A 488 3.92 10.22 3.94
C GLN A 488 3.78 9.79 5.40
N GLU A 489 4.82 9.95 6.22
CA GLU A 489 4.79 9.50 7.62
C GLU A 489 4.35 8.01 7.75
N GLY A 490 4.00 7.56 8.96
CA GLY A 490 3.56 6.18 9.20
C GLY A 490 4.71 5.20 9.45
N ASN A 491 4.56 4.40 10.50
CA ASN A 491 5.55 3.42 10.93
C ASN A 491 5.39 2.11 10.15
N ILE A 492 6.47 1.35 10.02
CA ILE A 492 6.47 -0.02 9.53
C ILE A 492 6.85 -0.94 10.70
N GLN A 493 5.96 -1.87 11.04
CA GLN A 493 6.15 -2.84 12.12
C GLN A 493 6.07 -4.27 11.57
N LEU A 494 7.09 -5.09 11.84
CA LEU A 494 7.18 -6.47 11.37
C LEU A 494 7.28 -7.44 12.56
N LEU A 495 6.35 -8.40 12.66
CA LEU A 495 6.35 -9.42 13.71
C LEU A 495 6.39 -10.82 13.09
N VAL A 496 7.48 -11.55 13.32
CA VAL A 496 7.68 -12.91 12.80
C VAL A 496 8.13 -13.85 13.94
N PRO A 497 7.21 -14.26 14.84
CA PRO A 497 7.56 -14.99 16.07
C PRO A 497 8.07 -16.42 15.87
N GLY A 498 8.00 -16.98 14.66
CA GLY A 498 8.42 -18.36 14.38
C GLY A 498 9.26 -18.54 13.12
N GLY A 499 9.76 -17.44 12.55
CA GLY A 499 10.56 -17.44 11.32
C GLY A 499 11.38 -16.16 11.16
N GLY A 500 11.76 -15.86 9.93
CA GLY A 500 12.63 -14.75 9.55
C GLY A 500 11.99 -13.74 8.60
N THR A 501 12.77 -12.72 8.26
CA THR A 501 12.41 -11.75 7.22
C THR A 501 13.52 -11.71 6.17
N VAL A 502 13.14 -11.83 4.90
CA VAL A 502 14.06 -11.76 3.76
C VAL A 502 13.69 -10.58 2.88
N VAL A 503 14.58 -9.59 2.82
CA VAL A 503 14.42 -8.37 2.04
C VAL A 503 15.24 -8.50 0.76
N GLY A 504 14.57 -8.60 -0.38
CA GLY A 504 15.18 -8.80 -1.69
C GLY A 504 15.83 -10.17 -1.89
N VAL A 505 16.55 -10.31 -3.01
CA VAL A 505 17.25 -11.54 -3.40
C VAL A 505 18.76 -11.34 -3.44
N ALA A 506 19.51 -12.41 -3.13
CA ALA A 506 20.98 -12.40 -3.10
C ALA A 506 21.62 -12.23 -4.49
N ALA A 507 20.96 -12.69 -5.55
CA ALA A 507 21.42 -12.61 -6.93
C ALA A 507 20.22 -12.43 -7.88
N PRO A 508 19.70 -11.19 -8.04
CA PRO A 508 18.53 -10.95 -8.88
C PRO A 508 18.82 -11.30 -10.34
N SER A 509 17.99 -12.17 -10.93
CA SER A 509 17.97 -12.45 -12.37
C SER A 509 17.08 -11.48 -13.15
N LEU A 510 16.28 -10.68 -12.45
CA LEU A 510 15.34 -9.69 -12.96
C LEU A 510 15.76 -8.30 -12.45
N SER A 511 15.56 -7.25 -13.24
CA SER A 511 15.85 -5.87 -12.81
C SER A 511 14.56 -5.13 -12.44
N LYS A 512 14.56 -4.50 -11.26
CA LYS A 512 13.55 -3.54 -10.80
C LYS A 512 14.27 -2.38 -10.12
N ALA A 513 13.71 -1.18 -10.16
CA ALA A 513 14.38 0.02 -9.66
C ALA A 513 14.70 -0.09 -8.16
N ALA A 514 15.74 0.61 -7.72
CA ALA A 514 16.19 0.60 -6.33
C ALA A 514 15.12 1.11 -5.36
N SER A 515 14.31 2.07 -5.80
CA SER A 515 13.17 2.65 -5.08
C SER A 515 11.98 1.71 -4.92
N ASP A 516 11.96 0.58 -5.63
CA ASP A 516 10.81 -0.31 -5.68
C ASP A 516 11.10 -1.69 -5.06
N GLN A 517 12.23 -1.79 -4.32
CA GLN A 517 12.66 -2.99 -3.63
C GLN A 517 13.31 -2.65 -2.28
N GLY A 518 12.76 -3.19 -1.20
CA GLY A 518 13.26 -2.96 0.16
C GLY A 518 12.17 -2.57 1.15
N ILE A 519 12.58 -2.03 2.30
CA ILE A 519 11.67 -1.48 3.31
C ILE A 519 12.02 0.00 3.49
N PHE A 520 11.01 0.88 3.39
CA PHE A 520 11.24 2.32 3.37
C PHE A 520 10.22 3.12 4.15
N THR A 521 10.69 4.12 4.89
CA THR A 521 9.87 5.28 5.28
C THR A 521 10.44 6.52 4.62
N ILE A 522 9.64 7.20 3.80
CA ILE A 522 10.14 8.26 2.93
C ILE A 522 10.13 9.61 3.65
N ASN A 523 8.95 10.07 4.09
CA ASN A 523 8.79 11.34 4.81
C ASN A 523 8.57 11.08 6.31
N GLY A 524 9.52 10.37 6.94
CA GLY A 524 9.47 10.02 8.35
C GLY A 524 8.67 8.74 8.65
N GLY A 525 8.78 8.28 9.90
CA GLY A 525 8.22 7.00 10.38
C GLY A 525 9.31 6.00 10.76
N ASP A 526 9.09 5.27 11.84
CA ASP A 526 10.04 4.27 12.34
C ASP A 526 9.88 2.93 11.60
N ILE A 527 10.97 2.18 11.46
CA ILE A 527 10.96 0.77 11.04
C ILE A 527 11.31 -0.11 12.24
N LEU A 528 10.38 -0.96 12.65
CA LEU A 528 10.47 -1.77 13.85
C LEU A 528 10.24 -3.25 13.47
N ALA A 529 11.13 -4.14 13.86
CA ALA A 529 11.02 -5.56 13.54
C ALA A 529 11.38 -6.44 14.73
N TYR A 530 10.56 -7.47 14.97
CA TYR A 530 10.89 -8.62 15.80
C TYR A 530 10.77 -9.88 14.95
N VAL A 531 11.86 -10.63 14.84
CA VAL A 531 11.93 -11.92 14.17
C VAL A 531 12.52 -12.96 15.11
N ALA A 532 12.04 -14.20 15.03
CA ALA A 532 12.62 -15.29 15.79
C ALA A 532 13.97 -15.72 15.20
N ASP A 533 14.04 -15.80 13.87
CA ASP A 533 15.21 -16.33 13.16
C ASP A 533 16.02 -15.19 12.54
N ASP A 534 16.30 -15.25 11.23
CA ASP A 534 17.20 -14.30 10.57
C ASP A 534 16.44 -13.09 9.98
N PHE A 535 17.09 -11.93 9.99
CA PHE A 535 16.70 -10.75 9.22
C PHE A 535 17.77 -10.49 8.15
N LEU A 536 17.44 -10.81 6.89
CA LEU A 536 18.39 -10.83 5.77
C LEU A 536 18.07 -9.74 4.74
N VAL A 537 19.02 -8.87 4.43
CA VAL A 537 18.80 -7.74 3.49
C VAL A 537 19.34 -8.00 2.07
N ASN A 538 20.20 -9.01 1.88
CA ASN A 538 20.72 -9.38 0.56
C ASN A 538 21.30 -8.19 -0.23
N GLN A 539 20.87 -7.95 -1.48
CA GLN A 539 21.26 -6.76 -2.25
C GLN A 539 20.24 -5.61 -2.15
N SER A 540 19.31 -5.72 -1.20
CA SER A 540 18.21 -4.78 -0.99
C SER A 540 18.53 -3.75 0.10
N ARG A 541 17.48 -3.11 0.63
CA ARG A 541 17.57 -1.89 1.44
C ARG A 541 16.53 -1.90 2.55
N VAL A 542 16.92 -1.35 3.70
CA VAL A 542 16.01 -0.99 4.80
C VAL A 542 16.36 0.41 5.25
N PHE A 543 15.63 1.42 4.75
CA PHE A 543 15.98 2.84 4.98
C PHE A 543 14.85 3.71 5.53
N THR A 544 15.22 4.65 6.39
CA THR A 544 14.40 5.82 6.75
C THR A 544 15.05 7.06 6.14
N LEU A 545 14.31 7.85 5.35
CA LEU A 545 14.89 8.94 4.54
C LEU A 545 14.80 10.32 5.20
N ASP A 546 13.65 10.67 5.76
CA ASP A 546 13.40 11.98 6.40
C ASP A 546 13.27 11.84 7.93
N GLY A 547 14.18 11.04 8.52
CA GLY A 547 14.15 10.69 9.94
C GLY A 547 13.29 9.45 10.23
N GLY A 548 13.28 9.04 11.49
CA GLY A 548 12.69 7.78 11.93
C GLY A 548 13.77 6.76 12.30
N ASN A 549 13.58 6.10 13.43
CA ASN A 549 14.50 5.12 13.99
C ASN A 549 14.33 3.77 13.29
N ILE A 550 15.40 2.99 13.29
CA ILE A 550 15.34 1.56 12.91
C ILE A 550 15.63 0.74 14.16
N MET A 551 14.71 -0.14 14.54
CA MET A 551 14.97 -1.17 15.56
C MET A 551 14.65 -2.56 15.03
N ILE A 552 15.62 -3.46 15.11
CA ILE A 552 15.47 -4.86 14.68
C ILE A 552 15.93 -5.78 15.81
N TRP A 553 15.07 -6.70 16.20
CA TRP A 553 15.37 -7.78 17.14
C TRP A 553 15.27 -9.13 16.43
N ALA A 554 16.39 -9.84 16.30
CA ALA A 554 16.47 -11.22 15.85
C ALA A 554 16.77 -12.11 17.06
N ASP A 555 15.79 -12.85 17.56
CA ASP A 555 15.92 -13.48 18.87
C ASP A 555 16.98 -14.60 18.89
N ARG A 556 16.87 -15.52 17.94
CA ARG A 556 17.67 -16.75 17.81
C ARG A 556 18.63 -16.69 16.62
N GLY A 557 18.31 -15.88 15.62
CA GLY A 557 19.05 -15.77 14.37
C GLY A 557 19.91 -14.51 14.26
N ASN A 558 20.30 -14.20 13.04
CA ASN A 558 21.26 -13.18 12.68
C ASN A 558 20.59 -11.98 12.02
N ILE A 559 21.27 -10.84 12.07
CA ILE A 559 20.90 -9.67 11.26
C ILE A 559 22.03 -9.46 10.24
N ASP A 560 21.70 -9.56 8.95
CA ASP A 560 22.64 -9.38 7.85
C ASP A 560 22.20 -8.20 6.97
N ALA A 561 23.01 -7.15 6.96
CA ALA A 561 22.78 -5.95 6.15
C ALA A 561 23.05 -6.17 4.65
N GLY A 562 23.69 -7.28 4.28
CA GLY A 562 23.78 -7.75 2.91
C GLY A 562 25.02 -7.30 2.13
N SER A 563 25.04 -7.63 0.84
CA SER A 563 26.26 -7.60 -0.01
C SER A 563 26.20 -6.63 -1.19
N GLY A 564 25.17 -5.78 -1.26
CA GLY A 564 25.05 -4.78 -2.31
C GLY A 564 25.97 -3.56 -2.12
N ALA A 565 25.90 -2.59 -3.05
CA ALA A 565 26.78 -1.42 -3.04
C ALA A 565 26.49 -0.49 -1.85
N LYS A 566 27.53 0.04 -1.18
CA LYS A 566 27.38 1.00 -0.07
C LYS A 566 26.67 2.28 -0.47
N THR A 567 26.17 2.99 0.54
CA THR A 567 24.96 3.78 0.37
C THR A 567 24.96 5.24 0.79
N VAL A 568 26.02 5.95 1.18
CA VAL A 568 25.98 7.39 1.60
C VAL A 568 24.97 7.82 2.71
N ASN A 569 25.46 8.53 3.74
CA ASN A 569 24.63 8.94 4.89
C ASN A 569 23.65 10.09 4.60
N SER A 570 23.86 10.79 3.49
CA SER A 570 22.99 11.87 3.02
C SER A 570 22.55 11.54 1.61
N THR A 571 21.27 11.75 1.34
CA THR A 571 20.64 11.46 0.05
C THR A 571 19.84 12.68 -0.41
N PRO A 572 19.72 12.95 -1.73
CA PRO A 572 18.87 14.03 -2.21
C PRO A 572 17.42 13.87 -1.73
N PRO A 573 16.72 14.97 -1.37
CA PRO A 573 15.31 14.89 -1.01
C PRO A 573 14.46 14.28 -2.15
N PRO A 574 13.46 13.46 -1.83
CA PRO A 574 12.46 13.02 -2.80
C PRO A 574 11.73 14.22 -3.42
N VAL A 575 11.35 14.10 -4.70
CA VAL A 575 10.69 15.19 -5.43
C VAL A 575 9.29 14.77 -5.83
N LEU A 576 8.30 15.61 -5.55
CA LEU A 576 6.95 15.41 -6.08
C LEU A 576 6.95 15.75 -7.57
N VAL A 577 6.61 14.76 -8.39
CA VAL A 577 6.47 14.90 -9.83
C VAL A 577 5.07 14.48 -10.25
N VAL A 578 4.55 15.07 -11.32
CA VAL A 578 3.29 14.62 -11.91
C VAL A 578 3.61 13.67 -13.05
N ARG A 579 3.18 12.42 -12.94
CA ARG A 579 3.29 11.40 -14.01
C ARG A 579 1.88 10.88 -14.30
N ASN A 580 1.45 10.94 -15.57
CA ASN A 580 0.12 10.48 -16.01
C ASN A 580 -1.05 11.07 -15.20
N GLY A 581 -0.95 12.32 -14.75
CA GLY A 581 -2.00 12.97 -13.96
C GLY A 581 -2.09 12.55 -12.48
N GLN A 582 -1.16 11.70 -12.02
CA GLN A 582 -0.99 11.34 -10.61
C GLN A 582 0.21 12.09 -10.01
N ILE A 583 0.09 12.42 -8.73
CA ILE A 583 1.20 12.95 -7.95
C ILE A 583 2.03 11.74 -7.49
N VAL A 584 3.28 11.69 -7.93
CA VAL A 584 4.22 10.61 -7.61
C VAL A 584 5.35 11.21 -6.81
N LEU A 585 5.66 10.59 -5.67
CA LEU A 585 6.86 10.90 -4.91
C LEU A 585 8.05 10.20 -5.56
N ASP A 586 8.82 10.92 -6.36
CA ASP A 586 9.99 10.40 -7.03
C ASP A 586 11.15 10.26 -6.05
N THR A 587 11.45 9.02 -5.70
CA THR A 587 12.52 8.62 -4.77
C THR A 587 13.72 8.01 -5.50
N ALA A 588 13.72 7.98 -6.83
CA ALA A 588 14.72 7.27 -7.62
C ALA A 588 16.15 7.78 -7.37
N ASN A 589 16.30 9.08 -7.13
CA ASN A 589 17.59 9.70 -6.79
C ASN A 589 17.88 9.73 -5.28
N SER A 590 16.87 9.42 -4.46
CA SER A 590 16.92 9.47 -2.99
C SER A 590 17.24 8.11 -2.37
N VAL A 591 17.13 7.03 -3.14
CA VAL A 591 17.35 5.65 -2.68
C VAL A 591 18.48 5.02 -3.52
N SER A 592 19.74 5.26 -3.13
CA SER A 592 20.93 4.69 -3.78
C SER A 592 21.72 3.79 -2.84
N GLY A 593 22.23 2.66 -3.38
CA GLY A 593 22.98 1.60 -2.68
C GLY A 593 22.10 0.58 -1.92
N SER A 594 22.68 -0.37 -1.19
CA SER A 594 22.06 -1.43 -0.37
C SER A 594 22.45 -1.35 1.11
N GLY A 595 21.70 -1.98 2.01
CA GLY A 595 22.05 -2.07 3.44
C GLY A 595 20.94 -1.67 4.39
N ILE A 596 21.29 -1.42 5.65
CA ILE A 596 20.38 -0.88 6.67
C ILE A 596 20.83 0.53 7.03
N GLY A 597 19.93 1.50 6.98
CA GLY A 597 20.31 2.91 7.01
C GLY A 597 19.26 3.89 7.51
N VAL A 598 19.62 4.65 8.51
CA VAL A 598 18.89 5.85 8.91
C VAL A 598 19.56 7.06 8.25
N LEU A 599 18.85 7.74 7.36
CA LEU A 599 19.39 8.77 6.48
C LEU A 599 18.80 10.14 6.76
N ALA A 600 19.48 11.17 6.27
CA ALA A 600 18.98 12.53 6.21
C ALA A 600 18.77 12.94 4.75
N SER A 601 17.52 13.22 4.41
CA SER A 601 17.14 13.76 3.10
C SER A 601 17.30 15.27 3.04
N ARG A 602 17.28 15.95 4.19
CA ARG A 602 17.46 17.40 4.37
C ARG A 602 18.41 17.74 5.52
N ASP A 603 19.01 18.92 5.50
CA ASP A 603 19.94 19.38 6.56
C ASP A 603 19.27 19.51 7.94
N ASP A 604 17.95 19.72 7.98
CA ASP A 604 17.15 19.83 9.20
C ASP A 604 16.48 18.51 9.62
N THR A 605 16.76 17.41 8.92
CA THR A 605 16.25 16.08 9.30
C THR A 605 16.69 15.75 10.73
N PRO A 606 15.76 15.41 11.65
CA PRO A 606 16.14 15.01 12.99
C PRO A 606 17.07 13.79 12.99
N ALA A 607 18.18 13.89 13.73
CA ALA A 607 19.06 12.74 13.96
C ALA A 607 18.25 11.60 14.59
N SER A 608 18.30 10.43 13.96
CA SER A 608 17.52 9.26 14.36
C SER A 608 18.44 8.06 14.60
N ASP A 609 18.12 7.26 15.60
CA ASP A 609 18.99 6.17 16.08
C ASP A 609 18.73 4.86 15.33
N MET A 610 19.71 3.96 15.38
CA MET A 610 19.60 2.57 14.94
C MET A 610 19.93 1.63 16.09
N ASP A 611 19.04 0.67 16.36
CA ASP A 611 19.19 -0.33 17.41
C ASP A 611 19.02 -1.74 16.84
N LEU A 612 20.08 -2.52 16.78
CA LEU A 612 20.05 -3.89 16.25
C LEU A 612 20.44 -4.87 17.35
N PHE A 613 19.59 -5.87 17.60
CA PHE A 613 19.79 -6.86 18.64
C PHE A 613 19.66 -8.28 18.07
N ALA A 614 20.73 -9.07 18.17
CA ALA A 614 20.76 -10.49 17.82
C ALA A 614 21.36 -11.29 19.00
N PRO A 615 20.63 -11.46 20.12
CA PRO A 615 21.19 -11.93 21.40
C PRO A 615 21.92 -13.27 21.31
N GLU A 616 21.43 -14.20 20.49
CA GLU A 616 22.05 -15.52 20.27
C GLU A 616 22.86 -15.60 18.96
N GLY A 617 22.60 -14.69 18.03
CA GLY A 617 23.20 -14.67 16.69
C GLY A 617 24.32 -13.65 16.49
N ALA A 618 24.57 -13.33 15.23
CA ALA A 618 25.52 -12.34 14.79
C ALA A 618 24.83 -11.14 14.13
N ILE A 619 25.46 -9.98 14.22
CA ILE A 619 25.14 -8.83 13.37
C ILE A 619 26.26 -8.70 12.35
N ASP A 620 25.92 -8.88 11.07
CA ASP A 620 26.84 -8.67 9.96
C ASP A 620 26.48 -7.39 9.21
N ALA A 621 27.40 -6.42 9.23
CA ALA A 621 27.23 -5.20 8.44
C ALA A 621 27.37 -5.46 6.92
N GLY A 622 27.86 -6.64 6.52
CA GLY A 622 28.06 -7.05 5.13
C GLY A 622 28.91 -6.05 4.35
N ASP A 623 28.91 -6.13 3.02
CA ASP A 623 29.53 -5.11 2.17
C ASP A 623 28.67 -3.86 2.04
N ALA A 624 27.36 -4.00 2.22
CA ALA A 624 26.35 -2.96 2.11
C ALA A 624 26.44 -1.91 3.23
N GLY A 625 26.74 -2.35 4.46
CA GLY A 625 27.00 -1.52 5.62
C GLY A 625 25.78 -1.16 6.46
N LEU A 626 26.08 -0.61 7.64
CA LEU A 626 25.12 -0.03 8.58
C LEU A 626 25.38 1.47 8.68
N ARG A 627 24.34 2.30 8.56
CA ARG A 627 24.49 3.75 8.72
C ARG A 627 23.40 4.43 9.54
N SER A 628 23.77 5.46 10.29
CA SER A 628 22.81 6.28 11.04
C SER A 628 23.22 7.76 11.14
N THR A 629 22.24 8.65 11.04
CA THR A 629 22.37 10.08 11.35
C THR A 629 22.41 10.38 12.85
N GLY A 630 22.00 9.42 13.69
CA GLY A 630 22.09 9.45 15.14
C GLY A 630 23.10 8.43 15.66
N ASN A 631 22.76 7.74 16.74
CA ASN A 631 23.58 6.70 17.36
C ASN A 631 23.28 5.31 16.78
N ILE A 632 24.26 4.41 16.83
CA ILE A 632 24.07 2.99 16.55
C ILE A 632 24.33 2.20 17.84
N THR A 633 23.35 1.40 18.28
CA THR A 633 23.52 0.40 19.35
C THR A 633 23.42 -0.99 18.77
N LEU A 634 24.46 -1.81 18.93
CA LEU A 634 24.49 -3.18 18.44
C LEU A 634 24.63 -4.15 19.61
N GLY A 635 23.74 -5.13 19.70
CA GLY A 635 23.85 -6.16 20.71
C GLY A 635 23.73 -7.57 20.14
N ALA A 636 24.86 -8.25 20.00
CA ALA A 636 24.93 -9.61 19.47
C ALA A 636 26.07 -10.43 20.07
N ARG A 637 26.06 -11.73 19.82
CA ARG A 637 27.18 -12.62 20.22
C ARG A 637 28.46 -12.30 19.45
N VAL A 638 28.31 -11.95 18.16
CA VAL A 638 29.41 -11.57 17.27
C VAL A 638 28.97 -10.42 16.38
N ILE A 639 29.87 -9.47 16.13
CA ILE A 639 29.67 -8.43 15.13
C ILE A 639 30.72 -8.62 14.03
N LEU A 640 30.25 -8.73 12.79
CA LEU A 640 31.06 -8.95 11.60
C LEU A 640 31.10 -7.69 10.74
N ASN A 641 32.17 -7.56 9.96
CA ASN A 641 32.37 -6.45 9.02
C ASN A 641 32.23 -5.04 9.65
N ALA A 642 32.71 -4.88 10.89
CA ALA A 642 32.56 -3.64 11.67
C ALA A 642 33.14 -2.38 11.02
N SER A 643 34.08 -2.52 10.06
CA SER A 643 34.58 -1.42 9.24
C SER A 643 33.51 -0.77 8.34
N ASN A 644 32.38 -1.45 8.16
CA ASN A 644 31.26 -1.00 7.32
C ASN A 644 30.13 -0.36 8.15
N ILE A 645 30.41 -0.04 9.42
CA ILE A 645 29.46 0.60 10.35
C ILE A 645 29.82 2.08 10.50
N GLN A 646 28.85 2.97 10.26
CA GLN A 646 29.07 4.42 10.28
C GLN A 646 27.91 5.13 10.98
N ALA A 647 28.21 5.91 12.03
CA ALA A 647 27.23 6.75 12.70
C ALA A 647 27.73 8.20 12.73
N ALA A 648 26.82 9.17 12.65
CA ALA A 648 27.16 10.55 12.99
C ALA A 648 27.28 10.76 14.50
N GLY A 649 26.52 9.97 15.29
CA GLY A 649 26.62 9.87 16.74
C GLY A 649 27.56 8.76 17.22
N ALA A 650 27.29 8.21 18.40
CA ALA A 650 28.08 7.14 19.00
C ALA A 650 27.73 5.76 18.39
N VAL A 651 28.75 4.91 18.24
CA VAL A 651 28.58 3.48 17.94
C VAL A 651 28.89 2.67 19.20
N THR A 652 27.92 1.90 19.68
CA THR A 652 28.05 1.04 20.87
C THR A 652 27.89 -0.43 20.49
N GLY A 653 28.68 -1.31 21.11
CA GLY A 653 28.67 -2.76 20.88
C GLY A 653 29.62 -3.24 19.78
N ALA A 654 29.89 -2.42 18.75
CA ALA A 654 30.87 -2.76 17.71
C ALA A 654 32.31 -2.79 18.25
N PRO A 655 33.18 -3.69 17.75
CA PRO A 655 34.62 -3.63 18.02
C PRO A 655 35.19 -2.26 17.65
N ALA A 656 36.05 -1.71 18.50
CA ALA A 656 36.72 -0.45 18.20
C ALA A 656 37.47 -0.56 16.86
N ALA A 657 37.27 0.41 15.97
CA ALA A 657 37.99 0.46 14.71
C ALA A 657 39.49 0.37 14.99
N ALA A 658 40.20 -0.52 14.28
CA ALA A 658 41.65 -0.63 14.42
C ALA A 658 42.26 0.75 14.19
N ALA A 659 42.97 1.27 15.20
CA ALA A 659 43.65 2.55 15.10
C ALA A 659 44.51 2.52 13.84
N THR A 660 44.32 3.49 12.95
CA THR A 660 45.28 3.73 11.87
C THR A 660 46.63 3.89 12.54
N ALA A 661 47.59 3.03 12.18
CA ALA A 661 48.95 3.18 12.66
C ALA A 661 49.36 4.63 12.37
N ALA A 662 49.78 5.36 13.41
CA ALA A 662 50.32 6.70 13.24
C ALA A 662 51.32 6.67 12.09
N PRO A 663 51.31 7.64 11.16
CA PRO A 663 52.32 7.67 10.11
C PRO A 663 53.67 7.57 10.80
N VAL A 664 54.42 6.53 10.46
CA VAL A 664 55.76 6.31 10.99
C VAL A 664 56.52 7.60 10.69
N ALA A 665 56.82 8.37 11.73
CA ALA A 665 57.66 9.56 11.60
C ALA A 665 58.94 9.09 10.90
N ALA A 666 59.15 9.62 9.69
CA ALA A 666 60.34 9.31 8.91
C ALA A 666 61.56 9.57 9.80
N VAL A 667 62.38 8.54 9.96
CA VAL A 667 63.66 8.60 10.66
C VAL A 667 64.45 9.77 10.11
N THR A 668 64.74 10.74 10.97
CA THR A 668 65.69 11.81 10.73
C THR A 668 67.03 11.20 10.30
N SER A 669 67.47 11.52 9.08
CA SER A 669 68.87 11.40 8.67
C SER A 669 69.51 12.79 8.62
N PRO A 670 70.82 12.90 8.87
CA PRO A 670 71.42 14.06 9.52
C PRO A 670 71.60 15.26 8.61
N THR A 671 71.60 16.42 9.26
CA THR A 671 71.86 17.77 8.77
C THR A 671 73.17 17.87 7.99
N ASN A 672 73.10 18.42 6.76
CA ASN A 672 74.18 19.23 6.18
C ASN A 672 73.58 20.57 5.75
N SER A 673 74.15 21.62 6.31
CA SER A 673 73.78 23.02 6.20
C SER A 673 74.11 23.58 4.83
N GLU A 674 73.13 24.21 4.18
CA GLU A 674 73.30 25.35 3.26
C GLU A 674 71.90 25.83 2.83
N ASN A 675 71.55 27.07 3.22
CA ASN A 675 70.39 27.91 2.81
C ASN A 675 69.48 28.46 3.94
N GLN A 676 69.95 28.53 5.19
CA GLN A 676 69.41 29.48 6.18
C GLN A 676 70.15 30.82 6.11
N ALA A 677 69.88 31.62 5.07
CA ALA A 677 70.45 32.96 4.97
C ALA A 677 69.56 34.01 4.29
N LEU A 678 68.24 33.81 4.14
CA LEU A 678 67.43 34.78 3.40
C LEU A 678 66.02 35.14 3.92
N GLU A 679 65.50 34.61 5.04
CA GLU A 679 64.14 35.00 5.48
C GLU A 679 63.96 35.34 6.98
N ASP A 680 65.05 35.48 7.74
CA ASP A 680 65.01 36.06 9.11
C ASP A 680 65.16 37.60 9.08
N ALA A 681 64.23 38.29 8.43
CA ALA A 681 64.10 39.74 8.54
C ALA A 681 62.63 40.16 8.56
N ALA A 682 61.98 40.07 9.72
CA ALA A 682 60.85 40.94 10.07
C ALA A 682 61.37 42.15 10.88
N PRO A 683 60.74 43.33 10.78
CA PRO A 683 59.76 43.61 11.84
C PRO A 683 58.51 44.43 11.42
N ALA A 684 57.55 44.36 12.33
CA ALA A 684 56.21 44.93 12.40
C ALA A 684 56.06 46.45 12.20
N ALA A 685 54.88 46.88 11.69
CA ALA A 685 53.96 47.84 12.36
C ALA A 685 52.81 48.29 11.43
N GLY A 686 51.56 48.30 11.93
CA GLY A 686 50.47 49.07 11.30
C GLY A 686 49.04 48.55 11.52
N ARG A 687 48.45 48.83 12.68
CA ARG A 687 47.01 48.69 12.96
C ARG A 687 46.19 49.62 12.04
N ARG A 688 45.08 49.15 11.45
CA ARG A 688 43.80 49.89 11.32
C ARG A 688 42.64 48.95 10.94
N ASP A 689 41.50 49.31 11.49
CA ASP A 689 40.20 48.64 11.56
C ASP A 689 39.32 48.94 10.33
N GLY A 690 38.30 48.12 10.06
CA GLY A 690 37.15 48.49 9.22
C GLY A 690 36.78 47.61 8.03
N SER A 691 35.70 46.83 8.22
CA SER A 691 34.60 46.51 7.28
C SER A 691 34.85 45.97 5.86
N GLY A 692 34.26 44.78 5.59
CA GLY A 692 33.46 44.52 4.40
C GLY A 692 34.16 44.17 3.08
N GLY A 693 33.82 43.01 2.52
CA GLY A 693 34.13 42.57 1.15
C GLY A 693 34.17 41.05 1.09
N MET A 694 33.05 40.35 0.85
CA MET A 694 32.50 40.07 -0.48
C MET A 694 33.58 39.57 -1.45
N LEU A 695 33.67 38.25 -1.59
CA LEU A 695 34.51 37.61 -2.60
C LEU A 695 33.73 37.58 -3.91
N THR A 696 34.17 38.41 -4.85
CA THR A 696 33.71 38.43 -6.24
C THR A 696 34.22 37.16 -6.93
N VAL A 697 33.32 36.31 -7.41
CA VAL A 697 33.66 35.23 -8.36
C VAL A 697 33.40 35.77 -9.76
N GLU A 698 34.48 35.94 -10.50
CA GLU A 698 34.47 36.27 -11.92
C GLU A 698 34.07 35.00 -12.70
N VAL A 699 32.81 34.95 -13.12
CA VAL A 699 32.33 33.97 -14.10
C VAL A 699 32.66 34.53 -15.48
N LEU A 700 33.57 33.87 -16.19
CA LEU A 700 33.80 34.09 -17.61
C LEU A 700 32.58 33.58 -18.38
N ASP A 701 31.76 34.52 -18.84
CA ASP A 701 30.60 34.29 -19.71
C ASP A 701 31.09 33.80 -21.09
N GLY A 702 30.74 32.56 -21.43
CA GLY A 702 30.91 32.00 -22.76
C GLY A 702 29.75 32.47 -23.63
N GLY A 703 30.03 33.34 -24.59
CA GLY A 703 29.04 33.97 -25.46
C GLY A 703 28.10 32.98 -26.19
N PRO A 704 26.92 33.46 -26.63
CA PRO A 704 25.84 32.62 -27.13
C PRO A 704 26.14 32.01 -28.51
N GLU A 705 26.07 30.67 -28.60
CA GLU A 705 25.97 29.97 -29.89
C GLU A 705 24.59 30.24 -30.52
N THR A 706 24.62 30.80 -31.72
CA THR A 706 23.45 31.06 -32.56
C THR A 706 22.83 29.75 -33.05
N VAL A 707 21.59 29.47 -32.63
CA VAL A 707 20.77 28.39 -33.20
C VAL A 707 20.23 28.82 -34.57
N PRO A 708 20.36 28.02 -35.65
CA PRO A 708 19.81 28.37 -36.95
C PRO A 708 18.26 28.29 -36.95
N ASP A 709 17.59 29.34 -37.43
CA ASP A 709 16.16 29.35 -37.71
C ASP A 709 15.84 28.49 -38.94
N CYS A 710 15.06 27.42 -38.73
CA CYS A 710 14.68 26.48 -39.79
C CYS A 710 13.19 26.61 -40.10
N SER A 711 12.89 27.54 -41.00
CA SER A 711 11.56 28.00 -41.38
C SER A 711 10.68 26.99 -42.13
N SER A 712 10.97 25.67 -42.11
CA SER A 712 10.07 24.62 -42.62
C SER A 712 10.45 23.16 -42.29
N GLY A 713 11.31 22.87 -41.30
CA GLY A 713 11.72 21.50 -40.94
C GLY A 713 12.14 21.32 -39.47
N LYS A 714 12.09 20.09 -38.94
CA LYS A 714 12.50 19.78 -37.54
C LYS A 714 14.02 19.67 -37.40
N VAL A 715 14.53 20.03 -36.23
CA VAL A 715 15.94 19.87 -35.82
C VAL A 715 16.09 18.54 -35.08
N GLU A 716 17.00 17.68 -35.57
CA GLU A 716 17.54 16.52 -34.84
C GLU A 716 19.07 16.58 -34.96
N ASP A 717 19.79 16.31 -33.87
CA ASP A 717 21.25 16.34 -33.77
C ASP A 717 21.92 17.62 -34.32
N GLY A 718 21.31 18.78 -34.09
CA GLY A 718 21.88 20.09 -34.44
C GLY A 718 21.96 20.40 -35.95
N LYS A 719 21.23 19.67 -36.81
CA LYS A 719 21.17 19.95 -38.26
C LYS A 719 19.74 19.94 -38.78
N CYS A 720 19.41 20.87 -39.69
CA CYS A 720 18.08 20.93 -40.31
C CYS A 720 17.98 20.01 -41.53
N LYS A 721 16.96 19.14 -41.55
CA LYS A 721 16.63 18.26 -42.68
C LYS A 721 15.22 18.57 -43.22
N PRO A 722 14.99 18.43 -44.54
CA PRO A 722 13.67 18.60 -45.14
C PRO A 722 12.72 17.44 -44.79
N ARG A 723 11.44 17.74 -44.59
CA ARG A 723 10.38 16.79 -44.21
C ARG A 723 9.99 15.92 -45.41
N THR A 724 10.27 14.62 -45.36
CA THR A 724 9.73 13.64 -46.32
C THR A 724 8.33 13.20 -45.88
N THR A 725 7.33 13.40 -46.74
CA THR A 725 5.97 12.89 -46.58
C THR A 725 5.91 11.40 -46.93
N GLY A 726 5.41 10.57 -46.00
CA GLY A 726 5.08 9.16 -46.19
C GLY A 726 3.97 8.77 -45.24
#